data_AF-A0A317X2N7-F1
#
_entry.id   AF-A0A317X2N7-F1
#
_cell.length_a   1.000
_cell.length_b   1.000
_cell.length_c   1.000
_cell.angle_alpha   90.00
_cell.angle_beta   90.00
_cell.angle_gamma   90.00
#
_symmetry.space_group_name_H-M   'P 1'
#
loop_
_entity.id
_entity.type
_entity.pdbx_description
1 polymer ?
#
loop_
_entity_poly.entity_id
_entity_poly.type
_entity_poly.pdbx_seq_one_letter_code
_entity_poly.pdbx_strand_id
1 'polypeptide(L)'
;MALVANPLVFPITSGEISYVSGQVQLQSPGFQTGHGTGSETRSRRSNRSSSDEAPVRSWDGFLEEDLRAGGPDLPDLPCEKLPIPDTHSQYERLTGSARVRLCEDILKICRQYDLDILEVDFCGRRCTFMPTKIPNLTVLLLTRRKPHSAGEWIKAARAVRGLLHQKGIENINVEIIDRALLRPLQLSPCTPKDDIYSKWSVVRDEIIHAIRLKDIRYISCCRAGCSENIDDCPVTVLLGVNPKIQEWKVTRERVVTILDKHALTGVGVLIRKDSITRSVESYEGPAMENFLEGAPANMGFSLAPGRMQASRGTLGGWVELQNPRSGQWIPFALTCTHCVLPVGRHKSVEEEKVLHTWEKQGVPFGDSTAGKMLTVDSPSRDEITTLLDAWKGQIQSLEDDPLYKRVQAAHEKEDFVIPRDQAQWESNRRVLDILKPKRDGVKLFFQKQGYLLGSVMAASGLVERPLASVLRMDPKASPSTLDWALVRVRENRHPGENTIPPDAKQKFQVVFDKLTGFKHGGDIKANSVLMKVGHASGATAGFYNKLLTAMIATRIVDGKETPMVTHEHSIYPSVTKGKRSVIEHGDSGSFVFDHSGAVVGMAWGGNAYEDTGYFTEISDLIEDIKNQTGIREIRLLGGSY
;
A
#
# COMPACT_ATOMS: atom_id res chain seq x y z
N MET A 1 -5.59 -13.91 42.40
CA MET A 1 -6.49 -14.27 41.28
C MET A 1 -5.65 -14.33 40.03
N ALA A 2 -5.45 -15.52 39.45
CA ALA A 2 -4.76 -15.64 38.18
C ALA A 2 -5.69 -15.09 37.09
N LEU A 3 -5.28 -14.01 36.43
CA LEU A 3 -5.89 -13.54 35.19
C LEU A 3 -5.89 -14.73 34.23
N VAL A 4 -7.08 -15.25 33.91
CA VAL A 4 -7.24 -16.24 32.85
C VAL A 4 -6.68 -15.57 31.60
N ALA A 5 -5.56 -16.10 31.11
CA ALA A 5 -4.95 -15.65 29.87
C ALA A 5 -6.05 -15.75 28.80
N ASN A 6 -6.48 -14.60 28.30
CA ASN A 6 -7.36 -14.52 27.16
C ASN A 6 -6.69 -15.35 26.05
N PRO A 7 -7.24 -16.51 25.64
CA PRO A 7 -6.61 -17.27 24.58
C PRO A 7 -6.54 -16.34 23.37
N LEU A 8 -5.35 -16.18 22.79
CA LEU A 8 -5.14 -15.34 21.62
C LEU A 8 -5.82 -16.02 20.42
N VAL A 9 -7.15 -15.95 20.37
CA VAL A 9 -8.02 -16.52 19.31
C VAL A 9 -7.76 -15.85 17.96
N PHE A 10 -7.25 -14.62 18.00
CA PHE A 10 -6.86 -13.83 16.83
C PHE A 10 -5.51 -13.16 17.08
N PRO A 11 -4.61 -13.13 16.09
CA PRO A 11 -3.27 -12.57 16.24
C PRO A 11 -3.33 -11.07 16.55
N ILE A 12 -2.54 -10.63 17.52
CA ILE A 12 -2.41 -9.20 17.82
C ILE A 12 -1.63 -8.55 16.67
N THR A 13 -2.17 -7.45 16.14
CA THR A 13 -1.56 -6.70 15.05
C THR A 13 -1.03 -5.35 15.52
N SER A 14 0.00 -4.84 14.85
CA SER A 14 0.60 -3.54 15.17
C SER A 14 -0.41 -2.38 15.09
N GLY A 15 -1.40 -2.47 14.20
CA GLY A 15 -2.45 -1.47 14.04
C GLY A 15 -3.64 -1.59 15.00
N GLU A 16 -3.75 -2.67 15.78
CA GLU A 16 -4.94 -2.95 16.60
C GLU A 16 -5.22 -1.83 17.62
N ILE A 17 -6.44 -1.30 17.61
CA ILE A 17 -6.95 -0.36 18.62
C ILE A 17 -8.01 -1.03 19.49
N SER A 18 -8.88 -1.82 18.89
CA SER A 18 -9.93 -2.53 19.63
C SER A 18 -10.30 -3.80 18.87
N TYR A 19 -10.45 -4.90 19.60
CA TYR A 19 -10.75 -6.20 19.01
C TYR A 19 -11.78 -6.95 19.84
N VAL A 20 -12.61 -7.74 19.16
CA VAL A 20 -13.50 -8.74 19.76
C VAL A 20 -13.60 -9.96 18.85
N SER A 21 -13.52 -11.16 19.42
CA SER A 21 -13.66 -12.41 18.66
C SER A 21 -15.12 -12.75 18.34
N GLY A 22 -15.31 -13.75 17.48
CA GLY A 22 -16.52 -14.57 17.50
C GLY A 22 -16.73 -15.23 18.88
N GLN A 23 -17.90 -15.82 19.12
CA GLN A 23 -18.13 -16.63 20.31
C GLN A 23 -17.16 -17.82 20.34
N VAL A 24 -16.48 -18.00 21.47
CA VAL A 24 -15.56 -19.13 21.70
C VAL A 24 -16.02 -19.89 22.92
N GLN A 25 -15.97 -21.22 22.87
CA GLN A 25 -16.13 -22.05 24.06
C GLN A 25 -14.86 -21.97 24.90
N LEU A 26 -14.92 -21.28 26.04
CA LEU A 26 -13.87 -21.33 27.03
C LEU A 26 -13.98 -22.65 27.80
N GLN A 27 -13.01 -23.55 27.62
CA GLN A 27 -12.84 -24.66 28.54
C GLN A 27 -12.25 -24.12 29.84
N SER A 28 -13.01 -24.15 30.93
CA SER A 28 -12.49 -23.81 32.26
C SER A 28 -11.39 -24.82 32.65
N PRO A 29 -10.16 -24.38 32.98
CA PRO A 29 -9.15 -25.30 33.46
C PRO A 29 -9.49 -25.70 34.91
N GLY A 30 -9.95 -26.93 35.07
CA GLY A 30 -10.13 -27.58 36.37
C GLY A 30 -11.58 -27.69 36.80
N PHE A 31 -12.32 -28.64 36.23
CA PHE A 31 -13.27 -29.53 36.91
C PHE A 31 -13.73 -30.56 35.86
N GLN A 32 -13.01 -31.69 35.77
CA GLN A 32 -13.49 -32.87 35.06
C GLN A 32 -14.52 -33.60 35.95
N THR A 33 -15.72 -33.04 36.08
CA THR A 33 -16.90 -33.82 36.52
C THR A 33 -18.18 -33.14 36.01
N GLY A 34 -18.85 -33.77 35.05
CA GLY A 34 -20.29 -33.62 34.80
C GLY A 34 -20.73 -32.36 34.04
N HIS A 35 -21.30 -32.57 32.85
CA HIS A 35 -22.20 -31.66 32.11
C HIS A 35 -22.28 -30.20 32.60
N GLY A 36 -21.22 -29.42 32.36
CA GLY A 36 -21.22 -27.97 32.54
C GLY A 36 -21.46 -27.29 31.20
N THR A 37 -22.56 -26.53 31.08
CA THR A 37 -22.82 -25.61 29.98
C THR A 37 -21.72 -24.54 29.94
N GLY A 38 -20.72 -24.72 29.07
CA GLY A 38 -19.70 -23.70 28.84
C GLY A 38 -20.38 -22.41 28.37
N SER A 39 -20.14 -21.30 29.06
CA SER A 39 -20.64 -19.99 28.63
C SER A 39 -19.83 -19.56 27.40
N GLU A 40 -20.48 -19.52 26.24
CA GLU A 40 -19.91 -18.98 25.01
C GLU A 40 -19.72 -17.48 25.19
N THR A 41 -18.47 -17.04 25.21
CA THR A 41 -18.13 -15.62 25.38
C THR A 41 -17.19 -15.14 24.29
N ARG A 42 -17.29 -13.84 23.99
CA ARG A 42 -16.37 -13.17 23.05
C ARG A 42 -15.15 -12.64 23.81
N SER A 43 -13.96 -12.99 23.35
CA SER A 43 -12.69 -12.42 23.80
C SER A 43 -12.60 -10.96 23.36
N ARG A 44 -12.18 -10.05 24.26
CA ARG A 44 -12.06 -8.60 23.99
C ARG A 44 -10.68 -8.08 24.31
N ARG A 45 -10.22 -7.11 23.51
CA ARG A 45 -8.96 -6.39 23.72
C ARG A 45 -9.08 -4.92 23.37
N SER A 46 -8.35 -4.08 24.09
CA SER A 46 -8.22 -2.65 23.82
C SER A 46 -6.74 -2.24 23.78
N ASN A 47 -6.34 -1.52 22.73
CA ASN A 47 -4.98 -1.02 22.50
C ASN A 47 -3.88 -2.08 22.68
N ARG A 48 -4.06 -3.26 22.06
CA ARG A 48 -3.14 -4.41 22.17
C ARG A 48 -2.91 -4.88 23.62
N SER A 49 -3.87 -4.65 24.52
CA SER A 49 -3.87 -5.22 25.88
C SER A 49 -4.38 -6.66 25.87
N SER A 50 -3.99 -7.44 26.88
CA SER A 50 -4.56 -8.77 27.14
C SER A 50 -6.00 -8.72 27.68
N SER A 51 -6.46 -7.54 28.04
CA SER A 51 -7.79 -7.27 28.57
C SER A 51 -8.53 -6.23 27.74
N ASP A 52 -9.80 -6.02 28.07
CA ASP A 52 -10.62 -4.97 27.45
C ASP A 52 -10.30 -3.54 27.96
N GLU A 53 -9.23 -3.38 28.73
CA GLU A 53 -8.74 -2.10 29.23
C GLU A 53 -7.42 -1.71 28.55
N ALA A 54 -7.27 -0.43 28.25
CA ALA A 54 -6.05 0.10 27.64
C ALA A 54 -4.85 -0.07 28.60
N PRO A 55 -3.64 -0.31 28.06
CA PRO A 55 -2.45 -0.45 28.89
C PRO A 55 -2.11 0.88 29.56
N VAL A 56 -1.74 0.83 30.85
CA VAL A 56 -1.47 2.02 31.67
C VAL A 56 0.03 2.29 31.70
N ARG A 57 0.42 3.54 31.40
CA ARG A 57 1.82 3.98 31.52
C ARG A 57 2.21 4.08 32.99
N SER A 58 3.36 3.51 33.32
CA SER A 58 4.01 3.67 34.62
C SER A 58 4.52 5.10 34.81
N TRP A 59 4.77 5.50 36.06
CA TRP A 59 5.25 6.84 36.42
C TRP A 59 6.57 7.23 35.74
N ASP A 60 7.39 6.24 35.36
CA ASP A 60 8.67 6.41 34.67
C ASP A 60 8.54 6.39 33.13
N GLY A 61 7.31 6.43 32.61
CA GLY A 61 6.99 6.43 31.18
C GLY A 61 6.92 5.05 30.53
N PHE A 62 7.32 3.98 31.23
CA PHE A 62 7.31 2.63 30.67
C PHE A 62 5.88 2.09 30.50
N LEU A 63 5.67 1.33 29.43
CA LEU A 63 4.40 0.73 29.03
C LEU A 63 4.61 -0.75 28.70
N GLU A 64 3.64 -1.58 29.05
CA GLU A 64 3.57 -2.99 28.66
C GLU A 64 2.27 -3.21 27.87
N GLU A 65 2.41 -3.60 26.61
CA GLU A 65 1.36 -4.09 25.73
C GLU A 65 1.56 -5.60 25.56
N ASP A 66 0.57 -6.33 25.07
CA ASP A 66 0.84 -7.72 24.68
C ASP A 66 1.85 -7.75 23.53
N LEU A 67 2.84 -8.63 23.66
CA LEU A 67 3.93 -8.82 22.71
C LEU A 67 4.87 -7.61 22.57
N ARG A 68 4.81 -6.61 23.46
CA ARG A 68 5.69 -5.44 23.42
C ARG A 68 5.79 -4.74 24.77
N ALA A 69 7.00 -4.36 25.19
CA ALA A 69 7.19 -3.52 26.38
C ALA A 69 8.34 -2.53 26.18
N GLY A 70 8.27 -1.36 26.80
CA GLY A 70 9.35 -0.39 26.70
C GLY A 70 9.04 1.01 27.21
N GLY A 71 10.01 1.92 27.08
CA GLY A 71 9.90 3.30 27.56
C GLY A 71 11.24 4.05 27.54
N PRO A 72 11.27 5.32 28.00
CA PRO A 72 10.14 6.07 28.57
C PRO A 72 9.16 6.66 27.54
N ASP A 73 9.55 6.89 26.28
CA ASP A 73 8.63 7.37 25.22
C ASP A 73 8.47 6.31 24.12
N LEU A 74 7.73 5.25 24.43
CA LEU A 74 7.45 4.19 23.46
C LEU A 74 6.56 4.73 22.32
N PRO A 75 7.02 4.72 21.05
CA PRO A 75 6.24 5.24 19.94
C PRO A 75 5.04 4.34 19.63
N ASP A 76 3.97 4.97 19.15
CA ASP A 76 2.75 4.27 18.72
C ASP A 76 2.99 3.38 17.51
N LEU A 77 2.59 2.10 17.58
CA LEU A 77 2.62 1.22 16.42
C LEU A 77 1.55 1.59 15.38
N PRO A 78 1.77 1.23 14.10
CA PRO A 78 3.00 0.67 13.51
C PRO A 78 4.15 1.69 13.48
N CYS A 79 5.39 1.19 13.54
CA CYS A 79 6.59 2.02 13.61
C CYS A 79 7.64 1.58 12.58
N GLU A 80 8.31 2.56 11.99
CA GLU A 80 9.50 2.35 11.15
C GLU A 80 10.79 2.30 11.98
N LYS A 81 11.83 1.73 11.37
CA LYS A 81 13.21 1.68 11.88
C LYS A 81 14.05 2.56 10.97
N LEU A 82 14.66 3.60 11.54
CA LEU A 82 15.47 4.58 10.82
C LEU A 82 16.94 4.46 11.26
N PRO A 83 17.90 4.61 10.34
CA PRO A 83 19.31 4.63 10.69
C PRO A 83 19.62 5.82 11.60
N ILE A 84 20.60 5.65 12.49
CA ILE A 84 21.11 6.75 13.31
C ILE A 84 21.96 7.65 12.39
N PRO A 85 21.71 8.97 12.32
CA PRO A 85 22.55 9.88 11.54
C PRO A 85 24.01 9.87 12.02
N ASP A 86 24.96 9.99 11.09
CA ASP A 86 26.39 10.11 11.37
C ASP A 86 26.74 11.34 12.23
N THR A 87 25.94 12.40 12.12
CA THR A 87 25.99 13.62 12.93
C THR A 87 25.55 13.42 14.39
N HIS A 88 24.98 12.27 14.75
CA HIS A 88 24.51 12.03 16.11
C HIS A 88 25.70 11.86 17.08
N SER A 89 25.65 12.51 18.25
CA SER A 89 26.76 12.54 19.22
C SER A 89 27.21 11.15 19.72
N GLN A 90 26.31 10.17 19.66
CA GLN A 90 26.57 8.78 20.05
C GLN A 90 26.79 7.83 18.87
N TYR A 91 26.86 8.32 17.62
CA TYR A 91 26.91 7.48 16.41
C TYR A 91 27.99 6.39 16.50
N GLU A 92 29.26 6.77 16.65
CA GLU A 92 30.39 5.84 16.76
C GLU A 92 30.23 4.80 17.88
N ARG A 93 29.55 5.16 18.98
CA ARG A 93 29.34 4.26 20.11
C ARG A 93 28.24 3.24 19.85
N LEU A 94 27.23 3.62 19.06
CA LEU A 94 26.04 2.82 18.79
C LEU A 94 26.11 2.04 17.48
N THR A 95 26.93 2.49 16.51
CA THR A 95 27.08 1.86 15.19
C THR A 95 28.49 1.31 14.95
N GLY A 96 29.51 1.85 15.64
CA GLY A 96 30.91 1.43 15.49
C GLY A 96 31.31 0.22 16.34
N SER A 97 32.61 0.02 16.53
CA SER A 97 33.17 -1.17 17.19
C SER A 97 32.76 -1.31 18.68
N ALA A 98 32.49 -0.19 19.36
CA ALA A 98 32.03 -0.18 20.75
C ALA A 98 30.63 -0.81 20.93
N ARG A 99 29.83 -0.86 19.86
CA ARG A 99 28.49 -1.47 19.84
C ARG A 99 28.53 -2.93 20.29
N VAL A 100 29.54 -3.69 19.88
CA VAL A 100 29.63 -5.14 20.18
C VAL A 100 29.61 -5.39 21.68
N ARG A 101 30.43 -4.65 22.44
CA ARG A 101 30.49 -4.78 23.91
C ARG A 101 29.18 -4.35 24.58
N LEU A 102 28.53 -3.30 24.06
CA LEU A 102 27.22 -2.87 24.56
C LEU A 102 26.17 -3.97 24.34
N CYS A 103 26.12 -4.56 23.14
CA CYS A 103 25.21 -5.67 22.84
C CYS A 103 25.47 -6.87 23.76
N GLU A 104 26.72 -7.23 24.03
CA GLU A 104 27.06 -8.32 24.95
C GLU A 104 26.55 -8.07 26.38
N ASP A 105 26.73 -6.86 26.90
CA ASP A 105 26.25 -6.48 28.23
C ASP A 105 24.71 -6.48 28.28
N ILE A 106 24.04 -6.00 27.23
CA ILE A 106 22.57 -6.05 27.09
C ILE A 106 22.08 -7.50 27.07
N LEU A 107 22.72 -8.38 26.30
CA LEU A 107 22.36 -9.80 26.21
C LEU A 107 22.57 -10.54 27.55
N LYS A 108 23.54 -10.13 28.37
CA LYS A 108 23.68 -10.66 29.75
C LYS A 108 22.46 -10.31 30.59
N ILE A 109 22.00 -9.05 30.55
CA ILE A 109 20.77 -8.62 31.24
C ILE A 109 19.58 -9.43 30.71
N CYS A 110 19.41 -9.51 29.40
CA CYS A 110 18.28 -10.24 28.80
C CYS A 110 18.22 -11.70 29.24
N ARG A 111 19.37 -12.38 29.37
CA ARG A 111 19.46 -13.75 29.90
C ARG A 111 19.03 -13.87 31.37
N GLN A 112 19.29 -12.86 32.20
CA GLN A 112 18.83 -12.85 33.60
C GLN A 112 17.30 -12.80 33.71
N TYR A 113 16.63 -12.21 32.73
CA TYR A 113 15.17 -12.14 32.62
C TYR A 113 14.58 -13.23 31.70
N ASP A 114 15.36 -14.26 31.38
CA ASP A 114 14.95 -15.40 30.52
C ASP A 114 14.41 -15.02 29.13
N LEU A 115 14.90 -13.91 28.56
CA LEU A 115 14.50 -13.45 27.23
C LEU A 115 15.26 -14.18 26.13
N ASP A 116 14.53 -14.73 25.16
CA ASP A 116 15.09 -15.30 23.93
C ASP A 116 15.29 -14.19 22.89
N ILE A 117 16.44 -13.52 22.94
CA ILE A 117 16.74 -12.38 22.05
C ILE A 117 17.19 -12.88 20.68
N LEU A 118 16.46 -12.47 19.65
CA LEU A 118 16.77 -12.72 18.24
C LEU A 118 17.68 -11.64 17.67
N GLU A 119 17.49 -10.38 18.06
CA GLU A 119 18.23 -9.24 17.52
C GLU A 119 18.34 -8.12 18.57
N VAL A 120 19.50 -7.46 18.60
CA VAL A 120 19.74 -6.21 19.33
C VAL A 120 20.15 -5.14 18.35
N ASP A 121 19.41 -4.05 18.33
CA ASP A 121 19.61 -2.99 17.37
C ASP A 121 19.47 -1.60 17.96
N PHE A 122 20.25 -0.65 17.44
CA PHE A 122 20.20 0.75 17.82
C PHE A 122 19.70 1.56 16.63
N CYS A 123 18.56 2.21 16.79
CA CYS A 123 17.89 2.89 15.68
C CYS A 123 17.08 4.10 16.13
N GLY A 124 16.70 4.94 15.17
CA GLY A 124 15.57 5.85 15.34
C GLY A 124 14.27 5.07 15.19
N ARG A 125 13.33 5.25 16.10
CA ARG A 125 11.98 4.66 16.06
C ARG A 125 10.93 5.75 15.95
N ARG A 126 10.00 5.59 15.00
CA ARG A 126 8.94 6.57 14.74
C ARG A 126 7.66 5.87 14.31
N CYS A 127 6.50 6.38 14.73
CA CYS A 127 5.20 5.94 14.24
C CYS A 127 5.06 6.30 12.76
N THR A 128 4.68 5.36 11.91
CA THR A 128 4.55 5.61 10.46
C THR A 128 3.43 6.61 10.13
N PHE A 129 2.44 6.76 11.02
CA PHE A 129 1.37 7.76 10.89
C PHE A 129 1.79 9.17 11.38
N MET A 130 3.02 9.35 11.83
CA MET A 130 3.57 10.64 12.26
C MET A 130 4.96 10.87 11.64
N PRO A 131 5.07 10.95 10.30
CA PRO A 131 6.36 11.03 9.60
C PRO A 131 7.14 12.32 9.91
N THR A 132 6.47 13.37 10.40
CA THR A 132 7.13 14.63 10.81
C THR A 132 7.65 14.61 12.25
N LYS A 133 7.33 13.59 13.05
CA LYS A 133 7.87 13.47 14.42
C LYS A 133 9.36 13.15 14.33
N ILE A 134 10.17 13.73 15.21
CA ILE A 134 11.59 13.35 15.33
C ILE A 134 11.65 11.89 15.80
N PRO A 135 12.45 11.01 15.16
CA PRO A 135 12.60 9.63 15.60
C PRO A 135 13.21 9.54 16.99
N ASN A 136 12.66 8.66 17.83
CA ASN A 136 13.21 8.42 19.16
C ASN A 136 14.41 7.48 19.07
N LEU A 137 15.56 7.88 19.61
CA LEU A 137 16.71 6.97 19.74
C LEU A 137 16.31 5.78 20.62
N THR A 138 16.43 4.57 20.09
CA THR A 138 15.90 3.37 20.73
C THR A 138 16.84 2.19 20.60
N VAL A 139 17.00 1.42 21.69
CA VAL A 139 17.48 0.04 21.63
C VAL A 139 16.28 -0.86 21.39
N LEU A 140 16.24 -1.48 20.22
CA LEU A 140 15.23 -2.45 19.83
C LEU A 140 15.73 -3.85 20.13
N LEU A 141 14.97 -4.58 20.94
CA LEU A 141 15.22 -5.96 21.32
C LEU A 141 14.12 -6.84 20.71
N LEU A 142 14.45 -7.54 19.63
CA LEU A 142 13.53 -8.47 19.00
C LEU A 142 13.60 -9.81 19.72
N THR A 143 12.46 -10.39 20.10
CA THR A 143 12.40 -11.63 20.87
C THR A 143 11.26 -12.56 20.43
N ARG A 144 11.19 -13.75 21.03
CA ARG A 144 10.04 -14.66 21.02
C ARG A 144 9.51 -14.82 22.44
N ARG A 145 8.26 -14.43 22.68
CA ARG A 145 7.60 -14.53 23.97
C ARG A 145 7.40 -15.99 24.33
N LYS A 146 7.82 -16.33 25.55
CA LYS A 146 7.54 -17.62 26.17
C LYS A 146 6.19 -17.54 26.89
N PRO A 147 5.42 -18.65 26.97
CA PRO A 147 4.08 -18.66 27.57
C PRO A 147 3.99 -18.11 29.01
N HIS A 148 5.09 -18.14 29.77
CA HIS A 148 5.13 -17.77 31.20
C HIS A 148 5.85 -16.45 31.51
N SER A 149 6.23 -15.64 30.52
CA SER A 149 7.10 -14.47 30.72
C SER A 149 6.38 -13.14 31.00
N ALA A 150 5.15 -13.16 31.53
CA ALA A 150 4.36 -11.95 31.76
C ALA A 150 4.99 -11.03 32.83
N GLY A 151 5.13 -9.73 32.56
CA GLY A 151 5.68 -8.74 33.50
C GLY A 151 7.21 -8.70 33.63
N GLU A 152 7.93 -9.63 33.01
CA GLU A 152 9.40 -9.65 33.05
C GLU A 152 10.03 -8.73 31.98
N TRP A 153 9.33 -8.50 30.87
CA TRP A 153 9.82 -7.66 29.78
C TRP A 153 9.99 -6.20 30.22
N ILE A 154 9.02 -5.64 30.95
CA ILE A 154 9.12 -4.25 31.41
C ILE A 154 10.28 -4.07 32.43
N LYS A 155 10.57 -5.07 33.26
CA LYS A 155 11.71 -5.07 34.18
C LYS A 155 13.04 -5.15 33.43
N ALA A 156 13.12 -6.06 32.45
CA ALA A 156 14.29 -6.18 31.59
C ALA A 156 14.57 -4.88 30.82
N ALA A 157 13.53 -4.24 30.27
CA ALA A 157 13.66 -2.98 29.56
C ALA A 157 14.21 -1.87 30.46
N ARG A 158 13.75 -1.79 31.72
CA ARG A 158 14.29 -0.86 32.73
C ARG A 158 15.75 -1.15 33.07
N ALA A 159 16.12 -2.42 33.25
CA ALA A 159 17.49 -2.83 33.56
C ALA A 159 18.45 -2.49 32.40
N VAL A 160 18.04 -2.75 31.16
CA VAL A 160 18.80 -2.37 29.96
C VAL A 160 18.97 -0.85 29.88
N ARG A 161 17.91 -0.08 30.15
CA ARG A 161 18.02 1.38 30.18
C ARG A 161 18.97 1.87 31.27
N GLY A 162 18.91 1.26 32.46
CA GLY A 162 19.84 1.55 33.56
C GLY A 162 21.30 1.32 33.17
N LEU A 163 21.60 0.20 32.49
CA LEU A 163 22.92 -0.08 31.94
C LEU A 163 23.37 1.01 30.94
N LEU A 164 22.50 1.40 30.02
CA LEU A 164 22.82 2.42 29.01
C LEU A 164 23.15 3.77 29.67
N HIS A 165 22.37 4.17 30.67
CA HIS A 165 22.65 5.36 31.47
C HIS A 165 23.98 5.26 32.23
N GLN A 166 24.30 4.13 32.84
CA GLN A 166 25.60 3.91 33.51
C GLN A 166 26.78 4.01 32.53
N LYS A 167 26.56 3.68 31.26
CA LYS A 167 27.54 3.85 30.19
C LYS A 167 27.50 5.27 29.60
N GLY A 168 26.72 6.20 30.13
CA GLY A 168 26.63 7.58 29.62
C GLY A 168 25.92 7.70 28.28
N ILE A 169 24.97 6.81 27.98
CA ILE A 169 24.06 6.93 26.84
C ILE A 169 22.72 7.43 27.39
N GLU A 170 22.49 8.73 27.26
CA GLU A 170 21.27 9.40 27.72
C GLU A 170 20.23 9.50 26.59
N ASN A 171 18.99 9.88 26.96
CA ASN A 171 17.88 10.11 26.01
C ASN A 171 17.57 8.92 25.08
N ILE A 172 17.76 7.70 25.58
CA ILE A 172 17.50 6.47 24.84
C ILE A 172 16.28 5.73 25.40
N ASN A 173 15.44 5.25 24.48
CA ASN A 173 14.35 4.33 24.77
C ASN A 173 14.84 2.88 24.72
N VAL A 174 14.17 2.00 25.44
CA VAL A 174 14.30 0.55 25.25
C VAL A 174 12.95 0.01 24.82
N GLU A 175 12.93 -0.76 23.75
CA GLU A 175 11.73 -1.42 23.21
C GLU A 175 12.03 -2.91 23.03
N ILE A 176 11.30 -3.75 23.76
CA ILE A 176 11.27 -5.20 23.56
C ILE A 176 10.01 -5.53 22.78
N ILE A 177 10.16 -6.27 21.68
CA ILE A 177 9.04 -6.62 20.80
C ILE A 177 9.11 -8.09 20.38
N ASP A 178 7.96 -8.76 20.38
CA ASP A 178 7.85 -10.09 19.80
C ASP A 178 7.87 -10.01 18.27
N ARG A 179 8.63 -10.90 17.63
CA ARG A 179 8.60 -11.05 16.16
C ARG A 179 7.19 -11.31 15.60
N ALA A 180 6.31 -11.94 16.36
CA ALA A 180 4.93 -12.18 15.97
C ALA A 180 4.13 -10.90 15.77
N LEU A 181 4.39 -9.83 16.53
CA LEU A 181 3.71 -8.54 16.38
C LEU A 181 4.12 -7.80 15.10
N LEU A 182 5.28 -8.17 14.53
CA LEU A 182 5.78 -7.66 13.25
C LEU A 182 5.25 -8.45 12.05
N ARG A 183 4.50 -9.54 12.26
CA ARG A 183 3.87 -10.27 11.17
C ARG A 183 2.66 -9.47 10.66
N PRO A 184 2.57 -9.18 9.35
CA PRO A 184 1.39 -8.54 8.80
C PRO A 184 0.15 -9.40 8.96
N LEU A 185 -0.99 -8.73 9.11
CA LEU A 185 -2.29 -9.38 9.07
C LEU A 185 -2.56 -9.85 7.64
N GLN A 186 -2.95 -11.11 7.47
CA GLN A 186 -3.41 -11.62 6.19
C GLN A 186 -4.91 -11.39 6.10
N LEU A 187 -5.33 -10.76 4.99
CA LEU A 187 -6.73 -10.59 4.64
C LEU A 187 -7.07 -11.52 3.49
N SER A 188 -8.27 -12.08 3.53
CA SER A 188 -8.79 -12.93 2.47
C SER A 188 -10.30 -12.74 2.36
N PRO A 189 -10.90 -12.95 1.18
CA PRO A 189 -12.31 -12.67 1.04
C PRO A 189 -13.19 -13.68 1.80
N CYS A 190 -14.36 -13.22 2.20
CA CYS A 190 -15.40 -14.12 2.68
C CYS A 190 -15.93 -14.97 1.52
N THR A 191 -16.39 -16.16 1.85
CA THR A 191 -16.97 -17.14 0.93
C THR A 191 -18.50 -17.20 1.12
N PRO A 192 -19.25 -17.73 0.14
CA PRO A 192 -20.68 -18.00 0.33
C PRO A 192 -21.02 -18.95 1.48
N LYS A 193 -20.04 -19.66 2.06
CA LYS A 193 -20.23 -20.50 3.25
C LYS A 193 -20.25 -19.71 4.55
N ASP A 194 -19.80 -18.45 4.53
CA ASP A 194 -19.77 -17.58 5.70
C ASP A 194 -21.15 -16.96 5.94
N ASP A 195 -21.70 -17.10 7.15
CA ASP A 195 -23.07 -16.66 7.47
C ASP A 195 -23.32 -15.16 7.23
N ILE A 196 -22.27 -14.33 7.30
CA ILE A 196 -22.35 -12.90 7.02
C ILE A 196 -22.44 -12.59 5.53
N TYR A 197 -22.03 -13.49 4.64
CA TYR A 197 -21.84 -13.22 3.22
C TYR A 197 -23.11 -12.70 2.55
N SER A 198 -24.25 -13.37 2.77
CA SER A 198 -25.55 -12.97 2.23
C SER A 198 -26.22 -11.84 3.00
N LYS A 199 -25.73 -11.52 4.20
CA LYS A 199 -26.28 -10.49 5.11
C LYS A 199 -25.48 -9.19 5.09
N TRP A 200 -24.33 -9.18 4.40
CA TRP A 200 -23.33 -8.12 4.54
C TRP A 200 -23.87 -6.73 4.24
N SER A 201 -24.65 -6.54 3.17
CA SER A 201 -25.23 -5.24 2.82
C SER A 201 -26.07 -4.67 3.98
N VAL A 202 -26.99 -5.48 4.51
CA VAL A 202 -27.86 -5.10 5.63
C VAL A 202 -27.05 -4.81 6.89
N VAL A 203 -26.08 -5.66 7.23
CA VAL A 203 -25.23 -5.51 8.42
C VAL A 203 -24.37 -4.24 8.31
N ARG A 204 -23.72 -4.03 7.16
CA ARG A 204 -22.89 -2.85 6.89
C ARG A 204 -23.69 -1.57 6.99
N ASP A 205 -24.89 -1.54 6.40
CA ASP A 205 -25.76 -0.37 6.46
C ASP A 205 -26.21 -0.08 7.90
N GLU A 206 -26.61 -1.09 8.66
CA GLU A 206 -26.95 -0.90 10.08
C GLU A 206 -25.75 -0.37 10.88
N ILE A 207 -24.53 -0.86 10.61
CA ILE A 207 -23.31 -0.34 11.25
C ILE A 207 -23.12 1.14 10.91
N ILE A 208 -23.19 1.50 9.63
CA ILE A 208 -23.03 2.88 9.15
C ILE A 208 -23.99 3.84 9.86
N HIS A 209 -25.24 3.42 10.09
CA HIS A 209 -26.25 4.24 10.76
C HIS A 209 -26.10 4.27 12.29
N ALA A 210 -25.55 3.21 12.91
CA ALA A 210 -25.48 3.08 14.37
C ALA A 210 -24.25 3.73 15.01
N ILE A 211 -23.17 3.94 14.24
CA ILE A 211 -21.90 4.46 14.77
C ILE A 211 -21.60 5.87 14.27
N ARG A 212 -20.78 6.60 15.04
CA ARG A 212 -20.25 7.88 14.59
C ARG A 212 -19.16 7.62 13.53
N LEU A 213 -19.39 8.11 12.31
CA LEU A 213 -18.48 7.92 11.17
C LEU A 213 -17.25 8.83 11.19
N LYS A 214 -17.22 9.84 12.07
CA LYS A 214 -16.04 10.71 12.21
C LYS A 214 -14.82 9.85 12.48
N ASP A 215 -13.73 10.11 11.77
CA ASP A 215 -12.44 9.41 11.88
C ASP A 215 -12.44 7.93 11.44
N ILE A 216 -13.57 7.38 10.99
CA ILE A 216 -13.60 6.09 10.29
C ILE A 216 -13.19 6.33 8.83
N ARG A 217 -12.37 5.43 8.28
CA ARG A 217 -11.91 5.47 6.88
C ARG A 217 -12.61 4.44 6.03
N TYR A 218 -12.83 3.24 6.56
CA TYR A 218 -13.60 2.22 5.88
C TYR A 218 -14.23 1.23 6.86
N ILE A 219 -15.28 0.56 6.39
CA ILE A 219 -15.95 -0.57 7.03
C ILE A 219 -15.99 -1.69 5.99
N SER A 220 -15.32 -2.80 6.26
CA SER A 220 -15.20 -3.96 5.36
C SER A 220 -15.48 -5.27 6.11
N CYS A 221 -15.61 -6.36 5.37
CA CYS A 221 -15.73 -7.70 5.93
C CYS A 221 -14.83 -8.67 5.16
N CYS A 222 -14.02 -9.42 5.92
CA CYS A 222 -13.03 -10.34 5.40
C CYS A 222 -12.73 -11.47 6.38
N ARG A 223 -12.01 -12.48 5.92
CA ARG A 223 -11.28 -13.41 6.79
C ARG A 223 -9.94 -12.79 7.12
N ALA A 224 -9.67 -12.61 8.41
CA ALA A 224 -8.47 -11.93 8.88
C ALA A 224 -7.72 -12.84 9.85
N GLY A 225 -6.40 -12.98 9.65
CA GLY A 225 -5.59 -13.81 10.54
C GLY A 225 -4.14 -13.95 10.11
N CYS A 226 -3.47 -14.97 10.63
CA CYS A 226 -2.08 -15.31 10.28
C CYS A 226 -1.91 -16.79 9.90
N SER A 227 -3.00 -17.54 9.72
CA SER A 227 -2.93 -18.94 9.26
C SER A 227 -2.63 -18.98 7.77
N GLU A 228 -1.77 -19.92 7.36
CA GLU A 228 -1.55 -20.20 5.94
C GLU A 228 -2.81 -20.77 5.27
N ASN A 229 -3.66 -21.44 6.05
CA ASN A 229 -4.98 -21.85 5.59
C ASN A 229 -6.02 -20.77 5.91
N ILE A 230 -6.54 -20.16 4.84
CA ILE A 230 -7.53 -19.06 4.90
C ILE A 230 -8.81 -19.49 5.63
N ASP A 231 -9.19 -20.77 5.53
CA ASP A 231 -10.40 -21.27 6.17
C ASP A 231 -10.31 -21.23 7.71
N ASP A 232 -9.08 -21.26 8.27
CA ASP A 232 -8.82 -21.12 9.70
C ASP A 232 -8.85 -19.65 10.18
N CYS A 233 -8.75 -18.70 9.25
CA CYS A 233 -8.82 -17.28 9.58
C CYS A 233 -10.28 -16.87 9.85
N PRO A 234 -10.59 -16.29 11.02
CA PRO A 234 -11.96 -15.94 11.39
C PRO A 234 -12.53 -14.83 10.51
N VAL A 235 -13.83 -14.94 10.24
CA VAL A 235 -14.62 -13.88 9.61
C VAL A 235 -14.68 -12.68 10.54
N THR A 236 -14.30 -11.52 10.04
CA THR A 236 -14.08 -10.30 10.82
C THR A 236 -14.67 -9.09 10.10
N VAL A 237 -15.45 -8.29 10.82
CA VAL A 237 -15.78 -6.91 10.40
C VAL A 237 -14.57 -6.03 10.70
N LEU A 238 -13.99 -5.43 9.68
CA LEU A 238 -12.76 -4.65 9.75
C LEU A 238 -13.05 -3.16 9.59
N LEU A 239 -12.66 -2.37 10.58
CA LEU A 239 -12.74 -0.91 10.57
C LEU A 239 -11.34 -0.31 10.56
N GLY A 240 -11.01 0.43 9.49
CA GLY A 240 -9.82 1.27 9.45
C GLY A 240 -10.14 2.68 9.94
N VAL A 241 -9.33 3.22 10.87
CA VAL A 241 -9.64 4.49 11.54
C VAL A 241 -8.43 5.40 11.71
N ASN A 242 -8.67 6.70 11.79
CA ASN A 242 -7.72 7.69 12.26
C ASN A 242 -7.71 7.69 13.80
N PRO A 243 -6.58 7.37 14.47
CA PRO A 243 -6.59 7.06 15.91
C PRO A 243 -6.94 8.21 16.86
N LYS A 244 -6.92 9.47 16.41
CA LYS A 244 -6.69 10.62 17.29
C LYS A 244 -7.87 11.06 18.18
N ILE A 245 -9.10 10.56 18.01
CA ILE A 245 -10.28 11.35 18.43
C ILE A 245 -11.41 10.57 19.16
N GLN A 246 -11.46 9.24 19.18
CA GLN A 246 -12.67 8.51 19.62
C GLN A 246 -12.44 7.32 20.56
N GLU A 247 -13.43 7.10 21.45
CA GLU A 247 -13.61 5.90 22.26
C GLU A 247 -14.02 4.70 21.38
N TRP A 248 -13.02 3.95 20.90
CA TRP A 248 -13.25 2.83 19.97
C TRP A 248 -13.93 1.61 20.60
N LYS A 249 -13.83 1.45 21.93
CA LYS A 249 -14.52 0.38 22.68
C LYS A 249 -16.04 0.47 22.51
N VAL A 250 -16.61 1.66 22.63
CA VAL A 250 -18.06 1.89 22.44
C VAL A 250 -18.48 1.58 21.01
N THR A 251 -17.69 2.00 20.01
CA THR A 251 -17.93 1.67 18.61
C THR A 251 -17.93 0.16 18.38
N ARG A 252 -16.93 -0.56 18.92
CA ARG A 252 -16.83 -2.02 18.82
C ARG A 252 -18.07 -2.72 19.37
N GLU A 253 -18.52 -2.37 20.58
CA GLU A 253 -19.69 -3.04 21.19
C GLU A 253 -21.00 -2.75 20.44
N ARG A 254 -21.14 -1.57 19.80
CA ARG A 254 -22.27 -1.30 18.91
C ARG A 254 -22.28 -2.22 17.69
N VAL A 255 -21.11 -2.45 17.07
CA VAL A 255 -20.98 -3.41 15.97
C VAL A 255 -21.31 -4.82 16.44
N VAL A 256 -20.83 -5.25 17.61
CA VAL A 256 -21.16 -6.56 18.19
C VAL A 256 -22.67 -6.71 18.39
N THR A 257 -23.34 -5.68 18.93
CA THR A 257 -24.81 -5.71 19.13
C THR A 257 -25.56 -5.94 17.81
N ILE A 258 -25.08 -5.35 16.71
CA ILE A 258 -25.64 -5.56 15.37
C ILE A 258 -25.37 -6.99 14.90
N LEU A 259 -24.14 -7.49 15.07
CA LEU A 259 -23.80 -8.87 14.70
C LEU A 259 -24.68 -9.88 15.46
N ASP A 260 -24.88 -9.68 16.75
CA ASP A 260 -25.71 -10.56 17.58
C ASP A 260 -27.19 -10.48 17.17
N LYS A 261 -27.70 -9.27 16.83
CA LYS A 261 -29.05 -9.08 16.27
C LYS A 261 -29.27 -9.89 14.97
N HIS A 262 -28.23 -10.05 14.15
CA HIS A 262 -28.27 -10.82 12.90
C HIS A 262 -27.86 -12.30 13.07
N ALA A 263 -27.71 -12.76 14.32
CA ALA A 263 -27.24 -14.10 14.69
C ALA A 263 -25.87 -14.46 14.08
N LEU A 264 -24.96 -13.48 13.99
CA LEU A 264 -23.61 -13.61 13.46
C LEU A 264 -22.61 -13.78 14.61
N THR A 265 -22.83 -14.80 15.43
CA THR A 265 -22.05 -15.02 16.64
C THR A 265 -20.61 -15.43 16.37
N GLY A 266 -20.35 -16.10 15.23
CA GLY A 266 -18.99 -16.48 14.79
C GLY A 266 -18.15 -15.34 14.20
N VAL A 267 -18.72 -14.15 14.00
CA VAL A 267 -18.02 -13.02 13.35
C VAL A 267 -17.35 -12.12 14.39
N GLY A 268 -16.05 -11.84 14.23
CA GLY A 268 -15.29 -10.90 15.05
C GLY A 268 -15.38 -9.44 14.56
N VAL A 269 -14.83 -8.51 15.35
CA VAL A 269 -14.64 -7.11 14.95
C VAL A 269 -13.21 -6.69 15.25
N LEU A 270 -12.54 -6.09 14.27
CA LEU A 270 -11.22 -5.49 14.41
C LEU A 270 -11.29 -4.01 14.02
N ILE A 271 -10.98 -3.13 14.97
CA ILE A 271 -10.73 -1.71 14.73
C ILE A 271 -9.22 -1.51 14.74
N ARG A 272 -8.67 -1.05 13.61
CA ARG A 272 -7.24 -0.79 13.47
C ARG A 272 -6.98 0.64 12.99
N LYS A 273 -5.84 1.19 13.39
CA LYS A 273 -5.28 2.39 12.76
C LYS A 273 -5.17 2.12 11.28
N ASP A 274 -5.60 3.03 10.43
CA ASP A 274 -5.39 2.95 8.99
C ASP A 274 -5.56 4.34 8.38
N SER A 275 -4.99 4.54 7.21
CA SER A 275 -5.25 5.72 6.38
C SER A 275 -5.48 5.28 4.95
N ILE A 276 -6.38 5.98 4.27
CA ILE A 276 -6.52 5.80 2.83
C ILE A 276 -5.40 6.59 2.19
N THR A 277 -4.56 5.89 1.47
CA THR A 277 -3.43 6.46 0.78
C THR A 277 -3.87 6.85 -0.62
N ARG A 278 -4.30 8.12 -0.76
CA ARG A 278 -4.41 8.83 -2.05
C ARG A 278 -3.17 9.72 -2.29
N SER A 279 -2.14 9.56 -1.47
CA SER A 279 -1.00 10.49 -1.35
C SER A 279 0.06 10.28 -2.42
N VAL A 280 0.80 11.36 -2.70
CA VAL A 280 1.69 11.60 -3.84
C VAL A 280 3.17 11.53 -3.40
N GLU A 281 3.48 10.72 -2.39
CA GLU A 281 4.84 10.62 -1.85
C GLU A 281 5.72 9.67 -2.68
N SER A 282 7.00 10.02 -2.76
CA SER A 282 8.00 9.47 -3.66
C SER A 282 8.15 7.96 -3.51
N TYR A 283 7.89 7.24 -4.60
CA TYR A 283 8.20 5.84 -4.76
C TYR A 283 9.20 5.68 -5.92
N GLU A 284 10.21 4.82 -5.74
CA GLU A 284 11.10 4.39 -6.81
C GLU A 284 10.43 3.22 -7.54
N GLY A 285 9.78 3.52 -8.68
CA GLY A 285 9.24 2.56 -9.64
C GLY A 285 10.19 1.40 -9.99
N PRO A 286 9.72 0.27 -10.55
CA PRO A 286 10.61 -0.64 -11.24
C PRO A 286 11.35 0.19 -12.27
N ALA A 287 12.67 0.15 -12.20
CA ALA A 287 13.49 1.00 -13.02
C ALA A 287 13.13 0.78 -14.49
N MET A 288 13.29 1.85 -15.27
CA MET A 288 13.24 1.86 -16.74
C MET A 288 14.36 1.00 -17.38
N GLU A 289 14.71 -0.15 -16.80
CA GLU A 289 15.87 -0.98 -17.14
C GLU A 289 15.87 -1.39 -18.62
N ASN A 290 14.67 -1.43 -19.22
CA ASN A 290 14.40 -1.79 -20.61
C ASN A 290 13.84 -0.65 -21.46
N PHE A 291 13.84 0.60 -20.99
CA PHE A 291 13.43 1.73 -21.84
C PHE A 291 14.46 1.97 -22.94
N LEU A 292 14.00 1.91 -24.19
CA LEU A 292 14.80 2.20 -25.38
C LEU A 292 14.41 3.59 -25.93
N GLU A 293 15.36 4.30 -26.54
CA GLU A 293 15.07 5.59 -27.18
C GLU A 293 13.94 5.40 -28.22
N GLY A 294 12.91 6.24 -28.14
CA GLY A 294 11.76 6.19 -29.04
C GLY A 294 10.75 5.08 -28.75
N ALA A 295 10.93 4.30 -27.68
CA ALA A 295 9.95 3.31 -27.26
C ALA A 295 8.60 3.97 -26.93
N PRO A 296 7.47 3.38 -27.35
CA PRO A 296 6.17 3.87 -26.97
C PRO A 296 5.94 3.67 -25.46
N ALA A 297 5.09 4.50 -24.86
CA ALA A 297 4.70 4.30 -23.47
C ALA A 297 3.78 3.08 -23.37
N ASN A 298 4.15 2.07 -22.59
CA ASN A 298 3.35 0.86 -22.43
C ASN A 298 2.51 0.89 -21.16
N MET A 299 1.54 -0.01 -21.06
CA MET A 299 0.82 -0.27 -19.82
C MET A 299 1.79 -0.52 -18.66
N GLY A 300 1.45 0.01 -17.48
CA GLY A 300 2.28 -0.13 -16.29
C GLY A 300 3.41 0.90 -16.19
N PHE A 301 3.61 1.75 -17.19
CA PHE A 301 4.60 2.83 -17.11
C PHE A 301 4.08 3.96 -16.22
N SER A 302 5.02 4.74 -15.66
CA SER A 302 4.68 5.93 -14.90
C SER A 302 3.94 6.96 -15.74
N LEU A 303 3.09 7.71 -15.05
CA LEU A 303 2.36 8.84 -15.62
C LEU A 303 2.30 9.97 -14.59
N ALA A 304 2.52 11.20 -15.05
CA ALA A 304 2.43 12.39 -14.21
C ALA A 304 1.89 13.61 -14.96
N PRO A 305 1.24 14.57 -14.28
CA PRO A 305 0.93 15.86 -14.86
C PRO A 305 2.22 16.57 -15.24
N GLY A 306 2.23 17.18 -16.41
CA GLY A 306 3.38 17.88 -16.93
C GLY A 306 3.81 19.01 -16.00
N ARG A 307 5.12 19.25 -15.93
CA ARG A 307 5.77 20.25 -15.05
C ARG A 307 5.76 19.90 -13.56
N MET A 308 5.35 18.70 -13.19
CA MET A 308 5.43 18.23 -11.81
C MET A 308 6.66 17.35 -11.61
N GLN A 309 7.31 17.51 -10.46
CA GLN A 309 8.53 16.80 -10.09
C GLN A 309 8.27 15.42 -9.46
N ALA A 310 7.02 15.02 -9.25
CA ALA A 310 6.70 13.74 -8.61
C ALA A 310 5.79 12.90 -9.51
N SER A 311 6.13 11.61 -9.64
CA SER A 311 5.30 10.58 -10.31
C SER A 311 3.92 10.48 -9.63
N ARG A 312 2.84 10.30 -10.41
CA ARG A 312 1.46 10.36 -9.88
C ARG A 312 0.56 9.17 -10.17
N GLY A 313 1.06 8.16 -10.86
CA GLY A 313 0.25 7.01 -11.19
C GLY A 313 0.81 6.18 -12.32
N THR A 314 -0.07 5.37 -12.87
CA THR A 314 0.19 4.39 -13.90
C THR A 314 -0.60 4.70 -15.16
N LEU A 315 0.04 4.54 -16.32
CA LEU A 315 -0.64 4.37 -17.60
C LEU A 315 -1.32 2.99 -17.58
N GLY A 316 -2.65 2.97 -17.42
CA GLY A 316 -3.43 1.74 -17.28
C GLY A 316 -3.43 0.88 -18.52
N GLY A 317 -3.64 1.51 -19.67
CA GLY A 317 -3.50 0.89 -20.97
C GLY A 317 -3.99 1.80 -22.08
N TRP A 318 -4.02 1.24 -23.27
CA TRP A 318 -4.37 1.91 -24.51
C TRP A 318 -5.77 1.51 -24.97
N VAL A 319 -6.60 2.50 -25.22
CA VAL A 319 -7.95 2.31 -25.74
C VAL A 319 -8.13 3.06 -27.05
N GLU A 320 -9.02 2.58 -27.91
CA GLU A 320 -9.46 3.29 -29.09
C GLU A 320 -10.91 3.68 -28.95
N LEU A 321 -11.20 4.93 -29.31
CA LEU A 321 -12.52 5.51 -29.33
C LEU A 321 -12.92 5.75 -30.79
N GLN A 322 -14.10 5.28 -31.18
CA GLN A 322 -14.58 5.52 -32.54
C GLN A 322 -15.17 6.93 -32.65
N ASN A 323 -14.60 7.76 -33.52
CA ASN A 323 -15.13 9.08 -33.81
C ASN A 323 -16.54 8.94 -34.41
N PRO A 324 -17.58 9.52 -33.79
CA PRO A 324 -18.97 9.32 -34.23
C PRO A 324 -19.27 9.98 -35.58
N ARG A 325 -18.45 10.94 -36.03
CA ARG A 325 -18.62 11.63 -37.32
C ARG A 325 -17.84 10.97 -38.45
N SER A 326 -16.58 10.59 -38.21
CA SER A 326 -15.71 10.04 -39.26
C SER A 326 -15.64 8.52 -39.26
N GLY A 327 -16.11 7.84 -38.21
CA GLY A 327 -15.95 6.40 -38.02
C GLY A 327 -14.52 5.96 -37.71
N GLN A 328 -13.56 6.89 -37.64
CA GLN A 328 -12.16 6.59 -37.39
C GLN A 328 -11.92 6.25 -35.92
N TRP A 329 -11.11 5.21 -35.69
CA TRP A 329 -10.63 4.85 -34.36
C TRP A 329 -9.45 5.74 -33.97
N ILE A 330 -9.54 6.39 -32.81
CA ILE A 330 -8.53 7.31 -32.30
C ILE A 330 -7.97 6.73 -30.99
N PRO A 331 -6.64 6.57 -30.86
CA PRO A 331 -6.02 6.02 -29.67
C PRO A 331 -5.94 7.04 -28.52
N PHE A 332 -6.17 6.56 -27.30
CA PHE A 332 -6.02 7.29 -26.06
C PHE A 332 -5.35 6.40 -25.02
N ALA A 333 -4.53 7.00 -24.15
CA ALA A 333 -4.12 6.36 -22.91
C ALA A 333 -5.22 6.57 -21.85
N LEU A 334 -5.52 5.51 -21.08
CA LEU A 334 -6.49 5.54 -19.98
C LEU A 334 -5.75 5.42 -18.63
N THR A 335 -6.11 6.28 -17.69
CA THR A 335 -5.57 6.34 -16.32
C THR A 335 -6.60 6.98 -15.39
N CYS A 336 -6.28 7.25 -14.12
CA CYS A 336 -7.16 7.99 -13.20
C CYS A 336 -7.06 9.52 -13.39
N THR A 337 -8.16 10.24 -13.14
CA THR A 337 -8.23 11.70 -13.09
C THR A 337 -7.22 12.28 -12.11
N HIS A 338 -7.11 11.74 -10.89
CA HIS A 338 -6.17 12.28 -9.90
C HIS A 338 -4.69 12.14 -10.32
N CYS A 339 -4.38 11.24 -11.26
CA CYS A 339 -3.04 11.08 -11.81
C CYS A 339 -2.66 12.17 -12.83
N VAL A 340 -3.65 12.87 -13.41
CA VAL A 340 -3.44 13.89 -14.45
C VAL A 340 -3.71 15.32 -13.98
N LEU A 341 -4.35 15.51 -12.83
CA LEU A 341 -4.57 16.82 -12.26
C LEU A 341 -3.31 17.34 -11.53
N PRO A 342 -2.90 18.60 -11.76
CA PRO A 342 -1.80 19.22 -11.04
C PRO A 342 -2.19 19.50 -9.58
N VAL A 343 -1.24 19.40 -8.64
CA VAL A 343 -1.46 19.83 -7.24
C VAL A 343 -0.42 20.87 -6.82
N GLY A 344 -0.73 21.71 -5.84
CA GLY A 344 0.19 22.72 -5.30
C GLY A 344 -0.18 24.15 -5.70
N ARG A 345 0.72 25.11 -5.45
CA ARG A 345 0.42 26.54 -5.68
C ARG A 345 0.33 26.85 -7.18
N HIS A 346 -0.84 27.33 -7.60
CA HIS A 346 -1.13 27.73 -8.98
C HIS A 346 -0.54 29.11 -9.31
N LYS A 347 -0.35 29.41 -10.60
CA LYS A 347 0.29 30.66 -11.03
C LYS A 347 -0.71 31.83 -11.07
N SER A 348 -2.00 31.55 -11.24
CA SER A 348 -3.06 32.55 -11.17
C SER A 348 -4.37 32.03 -10.57
N VAL A 349 -5.23 32.97 -10.16
CA VAL A 349 -6.57 32.70 -9.61
C VAL A 349 -7.49 32.08 -10.67
N GLU A 350 -7.31 32.45 -11.94
CA GLU A 350 -8.08 31.91 -13.07
C GLU A 350 -7.74 30.45 -13.33
N GLU A 351 -6.46 30.07 -13.29
CA GLU A 351 -6.04 28.67 -13.42
C GLU A 351 -6.62 27.82 -12.29
N GLU A 352 -6.60 28.33 -11.05
CA GLU A 352 -7.16 27.65 -9.89
C GLU A 352 -8.68 27.43 -10.01
N LYS A 353 -9.42 28.43 -10.52
CA LYS A 353 -10.87 28.29 -10.78
C LYS A 353 -11.19 27.20 -11.81
N VAL A 354 -10.42 27.14 -12.90
CA VAL A 354 -10.60 26.13 -13.95
C VAL A 354 -10.28 24.74 -13.41
N LEU A 355 -9.16 24.58 -12.70
CA LEU A 355 -8.77 23.31 -12.09
C LEU A 355 -9.81 22.82 -11.07
N HIS A 356 -10.31 23.71 -10.21
CA HIS A 356 -11.38 23.37 -9.26
C HIS A 356 -12.67 22.95 -9.95
N THR A 357 -12.94 23.51 -11.13
CA THR A 357 -14.10 23.10 -11.95
C THR A 357 -13.89 21.69 -12.48
N TRP A 358 -12.71 21.37 -13.02
CA TRP A 358 -12.40 20.03 -13.50
C TRP A 358 -12.32 18.99 -12.39
N GLU A 359 -11.83 19.34 -11.21
CA GLU A 359 -11.88 18.47 -10.02
C GLU A 359 -13.31 18.07 -9.67
N LYS A 360 -14.27 18.98 -9.81
CA LYS A 360 -15.67 18.75 -9.43
C LYS A 360 -16.54 18.15 -10.53
N GLN A 361 -16.27 18.50 -11.78
CA GLN A 361 -17.17 18.21 -12.91
C GLN A 361 -16.52 17.32 -13.97
N GLY A 362 -15.21 17.12 -13.87
CA GLY A 362 -14.43 16.49 -14.92
C GLY A 362 -14.00 17.46 -16.00
N VAL A 363 -13.20 16.95 -16.93
CA VAL A 363 -12.76 17.68 -18.11
C VAL A 363 -13.71 17.33 -19.25
N PRO A 364 -14.50 18.29 -19.78
CA PRO A 364 -15.38 18.03 -20.91
C PRO A 364 -14.59 17.62 -22.15
N PHE A 365 -15.17 16.72 -22.96
CA PHE A 365 -14.56 16.34 -24.23
C PHE A 365 -14.47 17.55 -25.17
N GLY A 366 -13.24 17.94 -25.52
CA GLY A 366 -12.98 19.09 -26.40
C GLY A 366 -12.79 20.41 -25.68
N ASP A 367 -12.59 20.40 -24.36
CA ASP A 367 -12.16 21.58 -23.61
C ASP A 367 -10.87 22.18 -24.21
N SER A 368 -10.97 23.41 -24.69
CA SER A 368 -9.87 24.10 -25.41
C SER A 368 -8.73 24.54 -24.49
N THR A 369 -8.95 24.57 -23.18
CA THR A 369 -7.97 24.94 -22.15
C THR A 369 -7.25 23.73 -21.58
N ALA A 370 -7.93 22.58 -21.48
CA ALA A 370 -7.36 21.32 -20.99
C ALA A 370 -6.10 20.91 -21.76
N GLY A 371 -6.13 21.01 -23.10
CA GLY A 371 -4.99 20.67 -23.95
C GLY A 371 -3.70 21.44 -23.64
N LYS A 372 -3.82 22.67 -23.09
CA LYS A 372 -2.71 23.56 -22.74
C LYS A 372 -2.27 23.42 -21.28
N MET A 373 -3.22 23.15 -20.38
CA MET A 373 -2.98 23.13 -18.92
C MET A 373 -2.70 21.73 -18.38
N LEU A 374 -3.29 20.69 -18.98
CA LEU A 374 -3.21 19.31 -18.54
C LEU A 374 -2.39 18.48 -19.53
N THR A 375 -1.13 18.88 -19.71
CA THR A 375 -0.14 18.03 -20.38
C THR A 375 0.23 16.85 -19.48
N VAL A 376 0.61 15.72 -20.06
CA VAL A 376 0.95 14.50 -19.32
C VAL A 376 2.29 13.96 -19.79
N ASP A 377 3.14 13.62 -18.84
CA ASP A 377 4.45 13.01 -19.06
C ASP A 377 4.35 11.49 -18.82
N SER A 378 4.92 10.70 -19.73
CA SER A 378 5.13 9.26 -19.56
C SER A 378 6.31 8.80 -20.44
N PRO A 379 7.36 8.20 -19.84
CA PRO A 379 7.62 8.11 -18.39
C PRO A 379 7.69 9.49 -17.72
N SER A 380 7.50 9.55 -16.40
CA SER A 380 7.58 10.80 -15.65
C SER A 380 8.98 11.41 -15.73
N ARG A 381 9.08 12.74 -15.72
CA ARG A 381 10.37 13.45 -15.82
C ARG A 381 11.32 13.15 -14.66
N ASP A 382 10.75 12.98 -13.48
CA ASP A 382 11.48 12.67 -12.25
C ASP A 382 12.16 11.31 -12.36
N GLU A 383 11.41 10.29 -12.77
CA GLU A 383 11.94 8.95 -13.01
C GLU A 383 13.09 8.96 -14.05
N ILE A 384 12.95 9.72 -15.13
CA ILE A 384 14.01 9.84 -16.13
C ILE A 384 15.25 10.52 -15.54
N THR A 385 15.07 11.54 -14.71
CA THR A 385 16.18 12.30 -14.12
C THR A 385 16.91 11.45 -13.08
N THR A 386 16.16 10.77 -12.20
CA THR A 386 16.69 9.81 -11.22
C THR A 386 17.47 8.69 -11.89
N LEU A 387 16.96 8.14 -13.00
CA LEU A 387 17.66 7.12 -13.79
C LEU A 387 18.98 7.66 -14.38
N LEU A 388 18.95 8.86 -14.96
CA LEU A 388 20.14 9.49 -15.54
C LEU A 388 21.21 9.76 -14.48
N ASP A 389 20.81 10.22 -13.29
CA ASP A 389 21.71 10.47 -12.18
C ASP A 389 22.29 9.16 -11.62
N ALA A 390 21.48 8.11 -11.48
CA ALA A 390 21.93 6.78 -11.06
C ALA A 390 22.98 6.20 -12.02
N TRP A 391 22.70 6.22 -13.34
CA TRP A 391 23.67 5.74 -14.34
C TRP A 391 24.92 6.61 -14.41
N LYS A 392 24.80 7.93 -14.24
CA LYS A 392 25.96 8.82 -14.15
C LYS A 392 26.85 8.44 -12.95
N GLY A 393 26.26 8.22 -11.78
CA GLY A 393 26.98 7.77 -10.58
C GLY A 393 27.64 6.41 -10.78
N GLN A 394 26.95 5.44 -11.38
CA GLN A 394 27.52 4.11 -11.65
C GLN A 394 28.67 4.15 -12.67
N ILE A 395 28.52 4.90 -13.77
CA ILE A 395 29.59 5.09 -14.76
C ILE A 395 30.80 5.73 -14.08
N GLN A 396 30.59 6.81 -13.31
CA GLN A 396 31.67 7.49 -12.61
C GLN A 396 32.38 6.56 -11.62
N SER A 397 31.63 5.77 -10.84
CA SER A 397 32.22 4.81 -9.90
C SER A 397 33.08 3.75 -10.58
N LEU A 398 32.70 3.28 -11.77
CA LEU A 398 33.48 2.31 -12.54
C LEU A 398 34.72 2.94 -13.17
N GLU A 399 34.60 4.17 -13.70
CA GLU A 399 35.72 4.91 -14.29
C GLU A 399 36.73 5.37 -13.22
N ASP A 400 36.26 5.66 -12.01
CA ASP A 400 37.09 6.09 -10.88
C ASP A 400 37.72 4.94 -10.10
N ASP A 401 37.35 3.69 -10.40
CA ASP A 401 37.91 2.50 -9.76
C ASP A 401 39.45 2.44 -9.93
N PRO A 402 40.22 2.32 -8.84
CA PRO A 402 41.69 2.33 -8.89
C PRO A 402 42.28 1.20 -9.73
N LEU A 403 41.67 0.01 -9.72
CA LEU A 403 42.09 -1.12 -10.56
C LEU A 403 41.79 -0.78 -12.02
N TYR A 404 40.61 -0.23 -12.31
CA TYR A 404 40.22 0.16 -13.66
C TYR A 404 41.20 1.16 -14.26
N LYS A 405 41.51 2.26 -13.55
CA LYS A 405 42.48 3.28 -13.99
C LYS A 405 43.89 2.74 -14.18
N ARG A 406 44.35 1.90 -13.24
CA ARG A 406 45.69 1.30 -13.29
C ARG A 406 45.84 0.36 -14.49
N VAL A 407 44.86 -0.52 -14.73
CA VAL A 407 44.88 -1.46 -15.85
C VAL A 407 44.72 -0.71 -17.18
N GLN A 408 43.85 0.30 -17.25
CA GLN A 408 43.71 1.18 -18.40
C GLN A 408 45.06 1.86 -18.76
N ALA A 409 45.75 2.45 -17.77
CA ALA A 409 47.05 3.07 -17.98
C ALA A 409 48.15 2.07 -18.36
N ALA A 410 48.08 0.83 -17.87
CA ALA A 410 48.99 -0.24 -18.28
C ALA A 410 48.77 -0.65 -19.74
N HIS A 411 47.51 -0.77 -20.20
CA HIS A 411 47.20 -1.00 -21.62
C HIS A 411 47.72 0.12 -22.53
N GLU A 412 47.58 1.38 -22.12
CA GLU A 412 48.08 2.55 -22.87
C GLU A 412 49.62 2.58 -22.98
N LYS A 413 50.32 1.91 -22.06
CA LYS A 413 51.79 1.81 -22.01
C LYS A 413 52.34 0.47 -22.51
N GLU A 414 51.47 -0.44 -22.94
CA GLU A 414 51.82 -1.82 -23.28
C GLU A 414 52.49 -2.61 -22.13
N ASP A 415 52.16 -2.26 -20.88
CA ASP A 415 52.69 -2.89 -19.66
C ASP A 415 51.99 -4.23 -19.33
N PHE A 416 52.68 -5.10 -18.58
CA PHE A 416 52.12 -6.37 -18.13
C PHE A 416 51.01 -6.18 -17.09
N VAL A 417 49.87 -6.83 -17.32
CA VAL A 417 48.72 -6.88 -16.40
C VAL A 417 48.50 -8.32 -15.95
N ILE A 418 48.34 -8.54 -14.64
CA ILE A 418 48.05 -9.89 -14.13
C ILE A 418 46.67 -10.37 -14.59
N PRO A 419 46.48 -11.68 -14.88
CA PRO A 419 45.23 -12.19 -15.46
C PRO A 419 43.96 -11.87 -14.66
N ARG A 420 44.06 -11.82 -13.32
CA ARG A 420 42.94 -11.45 -12.44
C ARG A 420 42.48 -10.01 -12.66
N ASP A 421 43.43 -9.08 -12.71
CA ASP A 421 43.13 -7.65 -12.88
C ASP A 421 42.62 -7.37 -14.29
N GLN A 422 43.16 -8.08 -15.29
CA GLN A 422 42.66 -8.06 -16.66
C GLN A 422 41.19 -8.51 -16.72
N ALA A 423 40.85 -9.64 -16.11
CA ALA A 423 39.48 -10.15 -16.10
C ALA A 423 38.49 -9.18 -15.42
N GLN A 424 38.89 -8.55 -14.31
CA GLN A 424 38.07 -7.57 -13.61
C GLN A 424 37.89 -6.28 -14.44
N TRP A 425 38.96 -5.77 -15.06
CA TRP A 425 38.89 -4.61 -15.95
C TRP A 425 38.01 -4.88 -17.16
N GLU A 426 38.11 -6.05 -17.79
CA GLU A 426 37.23 -6.44 -18.89
C GLU A 426 35.77 -6.51 -18.47
N SER A 427 35.48 -7.03 -17.28
CA SER A 427 34.12 -7.04 -16.72
C SER A 427 33.59 -5.61 -16.54
N ASN A 428 34.37 -4.72 -15.94
CA ASN A 428 33.98 -3.31 -15.74
C ASN A 428 33.79 -2.60 -17.09
N ARG A 429 34.67 -2.83 -18.07
CA ARG A 429 34.58 -2.27 -19.42
C ARG A 429 33.30 -2.73 -20.13
N ARG A 430 32.95 -4.02 -20.06
CA ARG A 430 31.68 -4.54 -20.63
C ARG A 430 30.46 -3.84 -20.03
N VAL A 431 30.47 -3.55 -18.73
CA VAL A 431 29.39 -2.80 -18.08
C VAL A 431 29.33 -1.36 -18.61
N LEU A 432 30.49 -0.69 -18.75
CA LEU A 432 30.55 0.66 -19.32
C LEU A 432 30.08 0.73 -20.78
N ASP A 433 30.45 -0.26 -21.60
CA ASP A 433 30.04 -0.38 -23.00
C ASP A 433 28.52 -0.54 -23.15
N ILE A 434 27.84 -1.04 -22.13
CA ILE A 434 26.37 -1.15 -22.08
C ILE A 434 25.74 0.13 -21.52
N LEU A 435 26.26 0.65 -20.40
CA LEU A 435 25.64 1.76 -19.67
C LEU A 435 25.77 3.11 -20.39
N LYS A 436 26.93 3.40 -21.01
CA LYS A 436 27.16 4.69 -21.69
C LYS A 436 26.16 4.91 -22.84
N PRO A 437 25.97 3.97 -23.79
CA PRO A 437 24.99 4.14 -24.85
C PRO A 437 23.54 4.24 -24.33
N LYS A 438 23.17 3.44 -23.32
CA LYS A 438 21.84 3.51 -22.69
C LYS A 438 21.57 4.90 -22.11
N ARG A 439 22.51 5.44 -21.33
CA ARG A 439 22.43 6.79 -20.75
C ARG A 439 22.29 7.85 -21.84
N ASP A 440 23.11 7.77 -22.89
CA ASP A 440 23.10 8.78 -23.94
C ASP A 440 21.79 8.77 -24.74
N GLY A 441 21.23 7.58 -25.00
CA GLY A 441 19.90 7.44 -25.61
C GLY A 441 18.77 8.04 -24.75
N VAL A 442 18.75 7.75 -23.45
CA VAL A 442 17.75 8.34 -22.53
C VAL A 442 17.93 9.85 -22.40
N LYS A 443 19.17 10.33 -22.36
CA LYS A 443 19.48 11.76 -22.33
C LYS A 443 18.96 12.45 -23.60
N LEU A 444 19.17 11.85 -24.77
CA LEU A 444 18.67 12.37 -26.04
C LEU A 444 17.14 12.38 -26.09
N PHE A 445 16.49 11.30 -25.61
CA PHE A 445 15.05 11.24 -25.44
C PHE A 445 14.53 12.38 -24.55
N PHE A 446 15.17 12.63 -23.41
CA PHE A 446 14.79 13.71 -22.50
C PHE A 446 14.96 15.11 -23.15
N GLN A 447 16.08 15.34 -23.83
CA GLN A 447 16.37 16.60 -24.53
C GLN A 447 15.37 16.89 -25.66
N LYS A 448 14.95 15.85 -26.40
CA LYS A 448 13.90 15.94 -27.43
C LYS A 448 12.48 16.07 -26.86
N GLN A 449 12.34 16.19 -25.53
CA GLN A 449 11.04 16.15 -24.82
C GLN A 449 10.23 14.90 -25.15
N GLY A 450 10.93 13.78 -25.41
CA GLY A 450 10.31 12.52 -25.76
C GLY A 450 9.39 11.99 -24.68
N TYR A 451 9.55 12.40 -23.42
CA TYR A 451 8.69 12.01 -22.29
C TYR A 451 7.29 12.60 -22.34
N LEU A 452 7.10 13.71 -23.07
CA LEU A 452 5.82 14.40 -23.13
C LEU A 452 4.83 13.59 -23.97
N LEU A 453 3.95 12.83 -23.30
CA LEU A 453 3.06 11.85 -23.92
C LEU A 453 1.95 12.53 -24.71
N GLY A 454 1.31 13.52 -24.11
CA GLY A 454 0.00 13.97 -24.56
C GLY A 454 -0.62 15.07 -23.72
N SER A 455 -1.91 15.30 -23.97
CA SER A 455 -2.75 16.16 -23.14
C SER A 455 -4.06 15.47 -22.81
N VAL A 456 -4.63 15.79 -21.65
CA VAL A 456 -5.95 15.30 -21.24
C VAL A 456 -7.02 15.83 -22.20
N MET A 457 -7.83 14.92 -22.72
CA MET A 457 -8.93 15.22 -23.64
C MET A 457 -10.29 15.19 -22.94
N ALA A 458 -10.46 14.28 -21.97
CA ALA A 458 -11.63 14.20 -21.10
C ALA A 458 -11.25 13.50 -19.80
N ALA A 459 -11.98 13.76 -18.73
CA ALA A 459 -11.78 13.13 -17.43
C ALA A 459 -13.06 13.16 -16.59
N SER A 460 -13.24 12.19 -15.70
CA SER A 460 -14.44 12.06 -14.88
C SER A 460 -14.61 13.15 -13.83
N GLY A 461 -13.51 13.75 -13.40
CA GLY A 461 -13.46 14.52 -12.15
C GLY A 461 -13.28 13.59 -10.94
N LEU A 462 -13.15 14.19 -9.76
CA LEU A 462 -13.07 13.49 -8.48
C LEU A 462 -14.47 13.33 -7.89
N VAL A 463 -15.31 12.59 -8.61
CA VAL A 463 -16.76 12.49 -8.37
C VAL A 463 -17.18 11.10 -7.91
N GLU A 464 -18.28 11.06 -7.18
CA GLU A 464 -18.96 9.83 -6.80
C GLU A 464 -20.24 9.68 -7.63
N ARG A 465 -20.50 8.47 -8.13
CA ARG A 465 -21.70 8.19 -8.92
C ARG A 465 -22.36 6.86 -8.51
N PRO A 466 -23.69 6.73 -8.65
CA PRO A 466 -24.33 5.42 -8.58
C PRO A 466 -23.84 4.59 -9.78
N LEU A 467 -23.06 3.54 -9.50
CA LEU A 467 -22.48 2.67 -10.52
C LEU A 467 -23.29 1.38 -10.65
N ALA A 468 -23.49 0.91 -11.88
CA ALA A 468 -24.33 -0.24 -12.16
C ALA A 468 -23.75 -1.53 -11.56
N SER A 469 -22.43 -1.67 -11.54
CA SER A 469 -21.73 -2.79 -10.88
C SER A 469 -22.07 -2.91 -9.39
N VAL A 470 -22.01 -1.78 -8.69
CA VAL A 470 -22.25 -1.65 -7.26
C VAL A 470 -23.72 -1.87 -6.95
N LEU A 471 -24.62 -1.24 -7.72
CA LEU A 471 -26.07 -1.40 -7.57
C LEU A 471 -26.56 -2.82 -7.86
N ARG A 472 -25.87 -3.56 -8.75
CA ARG A 472 -26.17 -4.97 -9.02
C ARG A 472 -25.86 -5.86 -7.81
N MET A 473 -24.86 -5.50 -7.02
CA MET A 473 -24.49 -6.22 -5.80
C MET A 473 -25.35 -5.80 -4.61
N ASP A 474 -25.73 -4.53 -4.58
CA ASP A 474 -26.58 -3.96 -3.54
C ASP A 474 -27.39 -2.77 -4.10
N PRO A 475 -28.69 -2.96 -4.39
CA PRO A 475 -29.55 -1.93 -4.97
C PRO A 475 -29.71 -0.67 -4.10
N LYS A 476 -29.34 -0.72 -2.82
CA LYS A 476 -29.42 0.40 -1.88
C LYS A 476 -28.06 1.03 -1.59
N ALA A 477 -26.99 0.54 -2.21
CA ALA A 477 -25.66 1.06 -1.99
C ALA A 477 -25.58 2.56 -2.32
N SER A 478 -24.88 3.29 -1.46
CA SER A 478 -24.41 4.64 -1.76
C SER A 478 -23.51 4.65 -3.01
N PRO A 479 -23.29 5.83 -3.64
CA PRO A 479 -22.41 5.99 -4.78
C PRO A 479 -21.02 5.37 -4.61
N SER A 480 -20.31 5.14 -5.72
CA SER A 480 -18.93 4.67 -5.76
C SER A 480 -18.02 5.72 -6.37
N THR A 481 -16.73 5.65 -6.05
CA THR A 481 -15.70 6.52 -6.64
C THR A 481 -15.56 6.24 -8.13
N LEU A 482 -15.67 7.29 -8.95
CA LEU A 482 -15.43 7.23 -10.38
C LEU A 482 -14.26 8.11 -10.76
N ASP A 483 -13.21 7.50 -11.30
CA ASP A 483 -11.92 8.15 -11.45
C ASP A 483 -11.19 7.68 -12.71
N TRP A 484 -11.43 8.36 -13.84
CA TRP A 484 -10.81 8.04 -15.12
C TRP A 484 -10.46 9.30 -15.93
N ALA A 485 -9.39 9.25 -16.72
CA ALA A 485 -8.98 10.29 -17.64
C ALA A 485 -8.45 9.69 -18.96
N LEU A 486 -8.80 10.34 -20.07
CA LEU A 486 -8.34 10.04 -21.41
C LEU A 486 -7.26 11.03 -21.83
N VAL A 487 -6.08 10.51 -22.15
CA VAL A 487 -4.94 11.30 -22.62
C VAL A 487 -4.75 11.06 -24.11
N ARG A 488 -4.81 12.13 -24.90
CA ARG A 488 -4.54 12.08 -26.34
C ARG A 488 -3.04 12.18 -26.58
N VAL A 489 -2.51 11.23 -27.32
CA VAL A 489 -1.09 11.19 -27.70
C VAL A 489 -0.76 12.32 -28.66
N ARG A 490 0.43 12.92 -28.52
CA ARG A 490 0.94 13.91 -29.48
C ARG A 490 1.31 13.24 -30.80
N GLU A 491 1.26 13.99 -31.89
CA GLU A 491 1.55 13.47 -33.24
C GLU A 491 2.97 12.88 -33.38
N ASN A 492 3.93 13.36 -32.59
CA ASN A 492 5.31 12.88 -32.57
C ASN A 492 5.58 11.74 -31.57
N ARG A 493 4.52 11.18 -30.95
CA ARG A 493 4.59 10.00 -30.09
C ARG A 493 3.68 8.92 -30.66
N HIS A 494 4.11 7.67 -30.53
CA HIS A 494 3.28 6.52 -30.90
C HIS A 494 2.60 5.94 -29.66
N PRO A 495 1.33 5.51 -29.77
CA PRO A 495 0.71 4.73 -28.71
C PRO A 495 1.47 3.39 -28.56
N GLY A 496 1.54 2.91 -27.32
CA GLY A 496 2.10 1.60 -27.02
C GLY A 496 1.10 0.47 -27.21
N GLU A 497 1.44 -0.68 -26.63
CA GLU A 497 0.60 -1.86 -26.70
C GLU A 497 0.09 -2.25 -25.30
N ASN A 498 -1.03 -2.96 -25.27
CA ASN A 498 -1.55 -3.60 -24.06
C ASN A 498 -0.86 -4.95 -23.79
N THR A 499 0.45 -5.00 -23.98
CA THR A 499 1.27 -6.20 -23.84
C THR A 499 1.61 -6.46 -22.39
N ILE A 500 1.52 -7.72 -21.97
CA ILE A 500 1.93 -8.15 -20.63
C ILE A 500 3.46 -8.25 -20.60
N PRO A 501 4.15 -7.58 -19.67
CA PRO A 501 5.60 -7.69 -19.55
C PRO A 501 6.06 -9.15 -19.33
N PRO A 502 7.22 -9.59 -19.86
CA PRO A 502 7.69 -10.97 -19.71
C PRO A 502 7.83 -11.44 -18.25
N ASP A 503 8.31 -10.57 -17.37
CA ASP A 503 8.39 -10.80 -15.92
C ASP A 503 6.99 -10.98 -15.30
N ALA A 504 6.01 -10.19 -15.74
CA ALA A 504 4.62 -10.33 -15.33
C ALA A 504 4.03 -11.67 -15.81
N LYS A 505 4.29 -12.09 -17.06
CA LYS A 505 3.84 -13.40 -17.57
C LYS A 505 4.39 -14.55 -16.75
N GLN A 506 5.69 -14.51 -16.47
CA GLN A 506 6.35 -15.53 -15.66
C GLN A 506 5.76 -15.56 -14.24
N LYS A 507 5.56 -14.39 -13.63
CA LYS A 507 5.01 -14.26 -12.28
C LYS A 507 3.58 -14.77 -12.19
N PHE A 508 2.73 -14.43 -13.15
CA PHE A 508 1.33 -14.83 -13.20
C PHE A 508 1.09 -16.23 -13.77
N GLN A 509 2.12 -16.83 -14.38
CA GLN A 509 2.02 -18.11 -15.09
C GLN A 509 0.94 -18.10 -16.18
N VAL A 510 0.88 -17.00 -16.94
CA VAL A 510 -0.10 -16.81 -18.03
C VAL A 510 0.55 -16.99 -19.40
N VAL A 511 -0.24 -17.42 -20.38
CA VAL A 511 0.20 -17.72 -21.75
C VAL A 511 -0.17 -16.64 -22.77
N PHE A 512 -0.97 -15.64 -22.40
CA PHE A 512 -1.39 -14.58 -23.30
C PHE A 512 -0.37 -13.44 -23.36
N ASP A 513 -0.17 -12.89 -24.57
CA ASP A 513 0.79 -11.82 -24.80
C ASP A 513 0.24 -10.43 -24.55
N LYS A 514 -1.07 -10.24 -24.79
CA LYS A 514 -1.77 -8.97 -24.70
C LYS A 514 -3.08 -9.15 -23.94
N LEU A 515 -3.59 -8.05 -23.38
CA LEU A 515 -4.95 -8.02 -22.86
C LEU A 515 -5.95 -8.33 -23.97
N THR A 516 -6.94 -9.14 -23.66
CA THR A 516 -7.83 -9.78 -24.64
C THR A 516 -9.09 -8.97 -24.93
N GLY A 517 -9.46 -8.06 -24.05
CA GLY A 517 -10.64 -7.20 -24.23
C GLY A 517 -11.19 -6.70 -22.89
N PHE A 518 -12.40 -6.14 -22.95
CA PHE A 518 -13.15 -5.74 -21.78
C PHE A 518 -14.16 -6.83 -21.40
N LYS A 519 -14.24 -7.14 -20.11
CA LYS A 519 -15.29 -8.01 -19.58
C LYS A 519 -16.53 -7.17 -19.26
N HIS A 520 -17.53 -7.23 -20.12
CA HIS A 520 -18.77 -6.46 -19.95
C HIS A 520 -19.81 -7.21 -19.11
N GLY A 521 -20.33 -6.57 -18.06
CA GLY A 521 -21.59 -6.96 -17.39
C GLY A 521 -21.61 -8.35 -16.74
N GLY A 522 -20.49 -9.07 -16.73
CA GLY A 522 -20.36 -10.41 -16.17
C GLY A 522 -20.05 -10.35 -14.68
N ASP A 523 -20.71 -11.20 -13.89
CA ASP A 523 -20.44 -11.33 -12.47
C ASP A 523 -19.01 -11.85 -12.23
N ILE A 524 -18.14 -10.98 -11.69
CA ILE A 524 -16.81 -11.39 -11.22
C ILE A 524 -17.03 -12.31 -10.02
N LYS A 525 -16.62 -13.57 -10.14
CA LYS A 525 -16.82 -14.56 -9.08
C LYS A 525 -16.02 -14.17 -7.83
N ALA A 526 -16.63 -14.34 -6.66
CA ALA A 526 -15.90 -14.19 -5.39
C ALA A 526 -14.65 -15.10 -5.38
N ASN A 527 -13.57 -14.64 -4.77
CA ASN A 527 -12.27 -15.33 -4.72
C ASN A 527 -11.59 -15.54 -6.07
N SER A 528 -12.07 -14.94 -7.17
CA SER A 528 -11.31 -14.97 -8.43
C SER A 528 -9.98 -14.25 -8.26
N VAL A 529 -8.92 -14.82 -8.81
CA VAL A 529 -7.63 -14.13 -8.91
C VAL A 529 -7.74 -13.01 -9.94
N LEU A 530 -7.47 -11.79 -9.48
CA LEU A 530 -7.33 -10.61 -10.30
C LEU A 530 -5.86 -10.17 -10.29
N MET A 531 -5.39 -9.68 -11.43
CA MET A 531 -4.02 -9.27 -11.65
C MET A 531 -3.98 -7.82 -12.12
N LYS A 532 -2.86 -7.16 -11.87
CA LYS A 532 -2.59 -5.84 -12.42
C LYS A 532 -1.11 -5.69 -12.74
N VAL A 533 -0.78 -4.75 -13.63
CA VAL A 533 0.58 -4.26 -13.83
C VAL A 533 0.56 -2.76 -13.54
N GLY A 534 1.31 -2.35 -12.52
CA GLY A 534 1.39 -0.94 -12.13
C GLY A 534 2.79 -0.43 -12.02
N HIS A 535 2.93 0.87 -12.15
CA HIS A 535 4.21 1.55 -12.08
C HIS A 535 4.84 1.41 -10.71
N ALA A 536 4.10 1.29 -9.61
CA ALA A 536 4.76 1.18 -8.31
C ALA A 536 5.16 -0.29 -8.03
N SER A 537 4.17 -1.14 -7.86
CA SER A 537 4.44 -2.52 -7.42
C SER A 537 4.76 -3.49 -8.56
N GLY A 538 4.75 -3.04 -9.82
CA GLY A 538 4.91 -3.90 -10.98
C GLY A 538 3.72 -4.84 -11.13
N ALA A 539 4.01 -6.09 -11.52
CA ALA A 539 3.03 -7.16 -11.61
C ALA A 539 2.62 -7.65 -10.20
N THR A 540 1.35 -7.53 -9.85
CA THR A 540 0.76 -8.06 -8.59
C THR A 540 -0.57 -8.75 -8.85
N ALA A 541 -0.95 -9.62 -7.92
CA ALA A 541 -2.19 -10.39 -8.00
C ALA A 541 -2.84 -10.49 -6.61
N GLY A 542 -4.16 -10.63 -6.61
CA GLY A 542 -4.94 -10.79 -5.40
C GLY A 542 -6.31 -11.43 -5.64
N PHE A 543 -7.00 -11.72 -4.55
CA PHE A 543 -8.31 -12.34 -4.55
C PHE A 543 -9.40 -11.27 -4.48
N TYR A 544 -10.34 -11.32 -5.43
CA TYR A 544 -11.47 -10.42 -5.46
C TYR A 544 -12.40 -10.65 -4.26
N ASN A 545 -12.62 -9.59 -3.49
CA ASN A 545 -13.63 -9.56 -2.45
C ASN A 545 -14.96 -9.04 -2.99
N LYS A 546 -15.92 -9.97 -3.07
CA LYS A 546 -17.29 -9.68 -3.52
C LYS A 546 -18.14 -9.02 -2.43
N LEU A 547 -17.63 -8.82 -1.22
CA LEU A 547 -18.29 -7.97 -0.23
C LEU A 547 -17.85 -6.52 -0.43
N LEU A 548 -18.78 -5.64 -0.80
CA LEU A 548 -18.49 -4.21 -1.01
C LEU A 548 -17.93 -3.58 0.26
N THR A 549 -16.82 -2.87 0.13
CA THR A 549 -16.24 -2.09 1.22
C THR A 549 -16.88 -0.71 1.25
N ALA A 550 -17.41 -0.29 2.40
CA ALA A 550 -17.84 1.09 2.59
C ALA A 550 -16.63 1.96 2.92
N MET A 551 -16.36 2.96 2.09
CA MET A 551 -15.35 3.99 2.33
C MET A 551 -16.01 5.23 2.92
N ILE A 552 -15.35 5.85 3.89
CA ILE A 552 -15.85 7.02 4.59
C ILE A 552 -14.85 8.16 4.38
N ALA A 553 -15.32 9.20 3.68
CA ALA A 553 -14.60 10.44 3.50
C ALA A 553 -15.34 11.58 4.21
N THR A 554 -14.60 12.64 4.56
CA THR A 554 -15.20 13.87 5.10
C THR A 554 -15.30 14.89 3.95
N ARG A 555 -16.50 15.43 3.73
CA ARG A 555 -16.73 16.57 2.84
C ARG A 555 -17.12 17.79 3.66
N ILE A 556 -16.76 18.98 3.19
CA ILE A 556 -17.29 20.23 3.73
C ILE A 556 -18.52 20.59 2.89
N VAL A 557 -19.69 20.52 3.50
CA VAL A 557 -20.97 20.92 2.90
C VAL A 557 -21.48 22.10 3.73
N ASP A 558 -21.66 23.25 3.08
CA ASP A 558 -22.10 24.50 3.75
C ASP A 558 -21.24 24.88 4.96
N GLY A 559 -19.91 24.71 4.85
CA GLY A 559 -18.96 24.99 5.93
C GLY A 559 -18.93 23.94 7.05
N LYS A 560 -19.72 22.86 6.96
CA LYS A 560 -19.79 21.78 7.94
C LYS A 560 -19.19 20.49 7.41
N GLU A 561 -18.33 19.87 8.22
CA GLU A 561 -17.85 18.50 7.98
C GLU A 561 -19.01 17.50 8.02
N THR A 562 -19.25 16.85 6.89
CA THR A 562 -20.29 15.83 6.72
C THR A 562 -19.63 14.54 6.21
N PRO A 563 -19.89 13.38 6.83
CA PRO A 563 -19.40 12.12 6.33
C PRO A 563 -20.09 11.77 5.01
N MET A 564 -19.31 11.33 4.05
CA MET A 564 -19.77 10.80 2.77
C MET A 564 -19.33 9.35 2.68
N VAL A 565 -20.28 8.47 2.41
CA VAL A 565 -20.04 7.03 2.29
C VAL A 565 -20.06 6.64 0.82
N THR A 566 -19.05 5.90 0.38
CA THR A 566 -19.04 5.26 -0.93
C THR A 566 -18.85 3.75 -0.82
N HIS A 567 -19.27 3.00 -1.84
CA HIS A 567 -19.12 1.54 -1.86
C HIS A 567 -18.20 1.11 -2.98
N GLU A 568 -17.19 0.31 -2.64
CA GLU A 568 -16.09 0.04 -3.54
C GLU A 568 -15.80 -1.46 -3.64
N HIS A 569 -15.42 -1.89 -4.85
CA HIS A 569 -14.84 -3.21 -5.06
C HIS A 569 -13.46 -3.28 -4.42
N SER A 570 -13.10 -4.44 -3.87
CA SER A 570 -11.82 -4.63 -3.19
C SER A 570 -11.12 -5.92 -3.57
N ILE A 571 -9.80 -5.92 -3.48
CA ILE A 571 -8.91 -7.04 -3.75
C ILE A 571 -7.97 -7.21 -2.56
N TYR A 572 -7.82 -8.43 -2.06
CA TYR A 572 -6.83 -8.75 -1.04
C TYR A 572 -5.59 -9.42 -1.67
N PRO A 573 -4.36 -9.12 -1.24
CA PRO A 573 -3.15 -9.70 -1.81
C PRO A 573 -3.14 -11.23 -1.79
N SER A 574 -2.73 -11.84 -2.89
CA SER A 574 -2.38 -13.26 -2.91
C SER A 574 -1.01 -13.40 -2.27
N VAL A 575 -0.95 -13.99 -1.06
CA VAL A 575 0.31 -14.19 -0.33
C VAL A 575 1.11 -15.33 -0.98
N THR A 576 1.64 -15.10 -2.17
CA THR A 576 2.56 -16.01 -2.85
C THR A 576 3.87 -15.29 -3.12
N LYS A 577 4.90 -15.64 -2.33
CA LYS A 577 6.32 -15.30 -2.48
C LYS A 577 6.64 -13.79 -2.66
N GLY A 578 6.91 -13.12 -1.55
CA GLY A 578 7.80 -11.95 -1.50
C GLY A 578 7.12 -10.57 -1.48
N LYS A 579 6.12 -10.30 -2.34
CA LYS A 579 5.35 -9.04 -2.30
C LYS A 579 4.04 -9.23 -1.54
N ARG A 580 3.80 -8.36 -0.56
CA ARG A 580 2.64 -8.40 0.34
C ARG A 580 1.55 -7.39 -0.02
N SER A 581 1.82 -6.52 -0.99
CA SER A 581 0.87 -5.54 -1.50
C SER A 581 0.21 -6.01 -2.79
N VAL A 582 -1.06 -5.64 -2.97
CA VAL A 582 -1.77 -5.74 -4.25
C VAL A 582 -1.72 -4.42 -5.03
N ILE A 583 -1.74 -3.29 -4.33
CA ILE A 583 -1.71 -1.93 -4.88
C ILE A 583 -0.84 -1.07 -3.95
N GLU A 584 0.20 -0.46 -4.51
CA GLU A 584 1.09 0.49 -3.84
C GLU A 584 0.83 1.92 -4.34
N HIS A 585 1.41 2.91 -3.65
CA HIS A 585 1.35 4.31 -4.08
C HIS A 585 2.00 4.49 -5.44
N GLY A 586 1.23 4.94 -6.44
CA GLY A 586 1.67 5.06 -7.84
C GLY A 586 1.07 4.00 -8.78
N ASP A 587 0.37 3.00 -8.24
CA ASP A 587 -0.38 2.02 -9.05
C ASP A 587 -1.75 2.52 -9.52
N SER A 588 -2.23 3.67 -9.03
CA SER A 588 -3.48 4.26 -9.50
C SER A 588 -3.49 4.43 -11.02
N GLY A 589 -4.59 4.03 -11.65
CA GLY A 589 -4.72 3.97 -13.10
C GLY A 589 -4.41 2.60 -13.69
N SER A 590 -3.78 1.66 -12.98
CA SER A 590 -3.54 0.31 -13.49
C SER A 590 -4.83 -0.41 -13.86
N PHE A 591 -4.84 -1.07 -15.02
CA PHE A 591 -5.90 -2.03 -15.32
C PHE A 591 -5.82 -3.25 -14.41
N VAL A 592 -6.99 -3.67 -13.96
CA VAL A 592 -7.23 -4.93 -13.25
C VAL A 592 -7.83 -5.90 -14.25
N PHE A 593 -7.25 -7.09 -14.39
CA PHE A 593 -7.67 -8.11 -15.35
C PHE A 593 -7.68 -9.50 -14.73
N ASP A 594 -8.45 -10.42 -15.33
CA ASP A 594 -8.55 -11.81 -14.87
C ASP A 594 -7.54 -12.74 -15.57
N HIS A 595 -7.53 -14.02 -15.17
CA HIS A 595 -6.66 -15.06 -15.74
C HIS A 595 -6.81 -15.32 -17.25
N SER A 596 -7.82 -14.75 -17.91
CA SER A 596 -8.00 -14.80 -19.37
C SER A 596 -7.44 -13.56 -20.09
N GLY A 597 -6.87 -12.61 -19.34
CA GLY A 597 -6.38 -11.34 -19.88
C GLY A 597 -7.49 -10.32 -20.14
N ALA A 598 -8.73 -10.61 -19.72
CA ALA A 598 -9.86 -9.69 -19.87
C ALA A 598 -9.80 -8.64 -18.77
N VAL A 599 -9.84 -7.37 -19.15
CA VAL A 599 -9.89 -6.24 -18.21
C VAL A 599 -11.25 -6.24 -17.51
N VAL A 600 -11.23 -6.20 -16.19
CA VAL A 600 -12.42 -6.18 -15.33
C VAL A 600 -12.59 -4.86 -14.60
N GLY A 601 -11.54 -4.04 -14.51
CA GLY A 601 -11.62 -2.75 -13.85
C GLY A 601 -10.34 -1.93 -13.92
N MET A 602 -10.32 -0.80 -13.22
CA MET A 602 -9.17 0.06 -13.06
C MET A 602 -8.96 0.42 -11.59
N ALA A 603 -7.74 0.18 -11.11
CA ALA A 603 -7.31 0.49 -9.76
C ALA A 603 -7.25 2.00 -9.53
N TRP A 604 -7.77 2.48 -8.39
CA TRP A 604 -7.70 3.91 -8.04
C TRP A 604 -7.11 4.18 -6.65
N GLY A 605 -6.87 3.14 -5.83
CA GLY A 605 -6.20 3.32 -4.54
C GLY A 605 -6.09 2.05 -3.69
N GLY A 606 -5.49 2.20 -2.52
CA GLY A 606 -5.34 1.16 -1.50
C GLY A 606 -5.38 1.74 -0.09
N ASN A 607 -5.11 0.92 0.91
CA ASN A 607 -4.95 1.37 2.30
C ASN A 607 -3.47 1.47 2.70
N ALA A 608 -3.18 2.03 3.88
CA ALA A 608 -1.82 2.29 4.32
C ALA A 608 -1.01 1.04 4.69
N TYR A 609 -1.70 -0.07 4.96
CA TYR A 609 -1.06 -1.38 5.12
C TYR A 609 -0.80 -2.08 3.79
N GLU A 610 -1.32 -1.52 2.69
CA GLU A 610 -1.24 -2.06 1.34
C GLU A 610 -1.83 -3.48 1.21
N ASP A 611 -2.60 -3.90 2.20
CA ASP A 611 -3.23 -5.22 2.28
C ASP A 611 -4.63 -5.23 1.66
N THR A 612 -5.09 -4.11 1.09
CA THR A 612 -6.34 -3.97 0.35
C THR A 612 -6.16 -3.01 -0.82
N GLY A 613 -6.59 -3.44 -2.01
CA GLY A 613 -6.67 -2.61 -3.20
C GLY A 613 -8.12 -2.34 -3.62
N TYR A 614 -8.41 -1.14 -4.13
CA TYR A 614 -9.73 -0.71 -4.60
C TYR A 614 -9.73 -0.41 -6.09
N PHE A 615 -10.81 -0.76 -6.76
CA PHE A 615 -10.97 -0.54 -8.20
C PHE A 615 -12.42 -0.23 -8.57
N THR A 616 -12.60 0.36 -9.74
CA THR A 616 -13.92 0.57 -10.35
C THR A 616 -14.09 -0.42 -11.51
N GLU A 617 -15.26 -1.06 -11.63
CA GLU A 617 -15.53 -2.03 -12.70
C GLU A 617 -15.43 -1.37 -14.08
N ILE A 618 -14.84 -2.06 -15.06
CA ILE A 618 -14.55 -1.47 -16.37
C ILE A 618 -15.81 -1.11 -17.15
N SER A 619 -16.92 -1.81 -16.88
CA SER A 619 -18.21 -1.54 -17.52
C SER A 619 -18.73 -0.15 -17.17
N ASP A 620 -18.64 0.25 -15.89
CA ASP A 620 -19.04 1.58 -15.44
C ASP A 620 -18.13 2.68 -16.02
N LEU A 621 -16.83 2.41 -16.12
CA LEU A 621 -15.87 3.34 -16.74
C LEU A 621 -16.22 3.59 -18.20
N ILE A 622 -16.45 2.51 -18.96
CA ILE A 622 -16.79 2.60 -20.38
C ILE A 622 -18.11 3.33 -20.56
N GLU A 623 -19.13 3.02 -19.75
CA GLU A 623 -20.42 3.70 -19.82
C GLU A 623 -20.28 5.20 -19.54
N ASP A 624 -19.54 5.58 -18.49
CA ASP A 624 -19.33 6.99 -18.19
C ASP A 624 -18.49 7.70 -19.26
N ILE A 625 -17.45 7.06 -19.80
CA ILE A 625 -16.69 7.62 -20.94
C ILE A 625 -17.64 7.89 -22.11
N LYS A 626 -18.50 6.94 -22.47
CA LYS A 626 -19.48 7.12 -23.55
C LYS A 626 -20.41 8.29 -23.26
N ASN A 627 -20.91 8.40 -22.03
CA ASN A 627 -21.80 9.48 -21.61
C ASN A 627 -21.11 10.86 -21.67
N GLN A 628 -19.86 10.96 -21.24
CA GLN A 628 -19.12 12.24 -21.20
C GLN A 628 -18.59 12.67 -22.58
N THR A 629 -18.29 11.72 -23.46
CA THR A 629 -17.68 12.01 -24.76
C THR A 629 -18.67 11.95 -25.93
N GLY A 630 -19.86 11.37 -25.73
CA GLY A 630 -20.84 11.10 -26.79
C GLY A 630 -20.44 9.97 -27.75
N ILE A 631 -19.40 9.20 -27.40
CA ILE A 631 -18.84 8.13 -28.23
C ILE A 631 -19.66 6.85 -28.03
N ARG A 632 -19.82 6.06 -29.10
CA ARG A 632 -20.62 4.83 -29.08
C ARG A 632 -19.81 3.58 -28.79
N GLU A 633 -18.60 3.51 -29.33
CA GLU A 633 -17.75 2.33 -29.26
C GLU A 633 -16.36 2.65 -28.70
N ILE A 634 -15.90 1.76 -27.83
CA ILE A 634 -14.61 1.81 -27.14
C ILE A 634 -14.06 0.39 -27.15
N ARG A 635 -12.78 0.22 -27.50
CA ARG A 635 -12.08 -1.06 -27.45
C ARG A 635 -10.66 -0.90 -26.95
N LEU A 636 -10.00 -1.99 -26.60
CA LEU A 636 -8.55 -1.98 -26.40
C LEU A 636 -7.84 -1.73 -27.73
N LEU A 637 -6.78 -0.92 -27.71
CA LEU A 637 -5.96 -0.69 -28.90
C LEU A 637 -5.39 -2.02 -29.42
N GLY A 638 -5.64 -2.30 -30.70
CA GLY A 638 -5.23 -3.54 -31.36
C GLY A 638 -6.17 -4.73 -31.14
N GLY A 639 -7.31 -4.54 -30.46
CA GLY A 639 -8.36 -5.56 -30.35
C GLY A 639 -9.10 -5.74 -31.68
N SER A 640 -9.28 -7.00 -32.12
CA SER A 640 -10.25 -7.37 -33.14
C SER A 640 -11.53 -7.88 -32.47
N TYR A 641 -12.68 -7.61 -33.09
CA TYR A 641 -14.00 -8.07 -32.62
C TYR A 641 -14.18 -9.57 -32.83
#